data_AF-A0ABD5VJ99-F1
#
_entry.id   AF-A0ABD5VJ99-F1
#
_cell.length_a   1.000
_cell.length_b   1.000
_cell.length_c   1.000
_cell.angle_alpha   90.00
_cell.angle_beta   90.00
_cell.angle_gamma   90.00
#
_symmetry.space_group_name_H-M   'P 1'
#
loop_
_entity.id
_entity.type
_entity.pdbx_description
1 polymer ?
#
loop_
_entity_poly.entity_id
_entity_poly.type
_entity_poly.pdbx_seq_one_letter_code
_entity_poly.pdbx_strand_id
1 'polypeptide(L)'
;MHDIDRRTLIRFGGIATVTGLAGCTTGFRETETAADTEEPTETDAATTTSGGGGAPPGADVLGGPDDLESAPSVTAATLERDQGAGQFVFTPAVVWVEQGATVEWTIEGGSHSVTAYHEENGQPGRVPEDASAFDSGVLSAGESFEHTFETPGVHNYYCTPHRGLGMTGIVVVEASEGGPGTTDPSDVESDAEATALARQLAAAGLGDGGGGGDGEAAYQWFDATLDSYWYSLYNMSTNIAMSGNGVQFPHNEQQQQAFEKRVPAMLEAADVEKPPIANPNLNMAPFTEGDPHFTQQPVFDSGDGRPDASTLKWDMSKSSKTVSPSSVAWTHLKGVTWAKNFESHFDVLPPGLAAKFRAQMLTTLAQIGVNATLIAGGPDGNGALTKGDSLQLVSGFKPGTGEVTDSTTRPKHHLSMLWFLSNLNSLAQNGWFGYVNPEPLIPANKVQQLTDGMAKTTMNAFEPSDVVSMGSTRDLGLALGAAAWYGTQAGSSDLESMTASWANALADEVAANVDGDGRVAGSAQNQAATQGAVVQGLTWASELDGVDRTGLAADALGYLTDDLYDADAGTFASNADDDVYRYTARDVGDVTGGLNAADAVLDADVGEQYASFFDGTLNRGRLQRAERPPSRNANAEHALPLPPKAGGEFGQAAVYNQAVAYDTGADEWSVADDRFVTADALYAANQEIWISHWNGDFYAGRGVPGRTEEPP
;
A
#
# COMPACT_ATOMS: atom_id res chain seq x y z
N MET A 1 -2.86 -31.61 27.44
CA MET A 1 -3.55 -30.45 26.85
C MET A 1 -3.81 -29.46 27.97
N HIS A 2 -2.89 -28.54 28.20
CA HIS A 2 -3.04 -27.46 29.18
C HIS A 2 -3.10 -26.16 28.39
N ASP A 3 -4.13 -25.33 28.63
CA ASP A 3 -4.11 -23.92 28.25
C ASP A 3 -2.76 -23.34 28.69
N ILE A 4 -2.06 -22.65 27.79
CA ILE A 4 -0.81 -22.00 28.14
C ILE A 4 -1.12 -20.88 29.13
N ASP A 5 -0.69 -21.06 30.38
CA ASP A 5 -0.84 -20.05 31.43
C ASP A 5 -0.01 -18.80 31.05
N ARG A 6 -0.69 -17.67 30.79
CA ARG A 6 -0.05 -16.38 30.50
C ARG A 6 0.87 -15.90 31.62
N ARG A 7 0.71 -16.38 32.86
CA ARG A 7 1.65 -16.10 33.96
C ARG A 7 3.02 -16.76 33.74
N THR A 8 3.09 -17.80 32.91
CA THR A 8 4.35 -18.38 32.44
C THR A 8 5.02 -17.46 31.41
N LEU A 9 4.24 -16.82 30.54
CA LEU A 9 4.72 -15.82 29.57
C LEU A 9 5.19 -14.51 30.23
N ILE A 10 4.63 -14.14 31.39
CA ILE A 10 4.89 -12.86 32.07
C ILE A 10 6.06 -12.90 33.08
N ARG A 11 6.67 -14.08 33.37
CA ARG A 11 7.81 -14.13 34.31
C ARG A 11 9.05 -13.44 33.70
N PHE A 12 9.35 -12.25 34.22
CA PHE A 12 10.39 -11.26 33.87
C PHE A 12 9.99 -10.19 32.85
N GLY A 13 9.21 -9.20 33.27
CA GLY A 13 9.13 -7.89 32.62
C GLY A 13 8.28 -6.90 33.43
N GLY A 14 8.92 -5.95 34.11
CA GLY A 14 8.28 -4.82 34.77
C GLY A 14 8.52 -4.73 36.29
N ILE A 15 9.59 -4.06 36.70
CA ILE A 15 9.66 -3.42 38.04
C ILE A 15 9.70 -1.92 37.81
N ALA A 16 8.58 -1.25 38.14
CA ALA A 16 8.56 0.13 38.59
C ALA A 16 7.31 0.34 39.46
N THR A 17 7.32 -0.21 40.68
CA THR A 17 6.40 0.22 41.73
C THR A 17 6.99 1.44 42.42
N VAL A 18 6.33 2.60 42.36
CA VAL A 18 6.44 3.63 43.42
C VAL A 18 5.07 4.25 43.71
N THR A 19 4.75 4.15 44.99
CA THR A 19 3.73 4.78 45.83
C THR A 19 3.23 6.17 45.44
N GLY A 20 1.92 6.34 45.53
CA GLY A 20 1.23 7.63 45.38
C GLY A 20 1.47 8.61 46.52
N LEU A 21 1.42 9.89 46.17
CA LEU A 21 1.20 11.01 47.08
C LEU A 21 0.20 11.97 46.41
N ALA A 22 -0.89 12.24 47.12
CA ALA A 22 -1.88 13.24 46.78
C ALA A 22 -1.31 14.67 46.94
N GLY A 23 -1.73 15.60 46.07
CA GLY A 23 -1.41 17.02 46.19
C GLY A 23 -2.34 17.87 45.32
N CYS A 24 -3.12 18.73 45.97
CA CYS A 24 -4.21 19.52 45.43
C CYS A 24 -3.79 20.86 44.80
N THR A 25 -4.62 21.31 43.85
CA THR A 25 -5.19 22.67 43.65
C THR A 25 -4.40 23.85 43.07
N THR A 26 -5.11 24.52 42.14
CA THR A 26 -5.14 25.95 41.75
C THR A 26 -3.92 26.51 41.02
N GLY A 27 -4.00 27.20 39.88
CA GLY A 27 -5.10 27.81 39.14
C GLY A 27 -4.63 29.19 38.67
N PHE A 28 -4.75 29.56 37.39
CA PHE A 28 -4.76 30.97 36.95
C PHE A 28 -5.49 31.10 35.61
N ARG A 29 -6.30 32.16 35.54
CA ARG A 29 -7.12 32.66 34.43
C ARG A 29 -6.54 34.03 34.02
N GLU A 30 -6.96 34.50 32.83
CA GLU A 30 -6.99 35.91 32.34
C GLU A 30 -5.69 36.43 31.67
N THR A 31 -5.67 37.18 30.55
CA THR A 31 -6.69 37.75 29.62
C THR A 31 -6.00 38.22 28.31
N GLU A 32 -6.80 38.30 27.22
CA GLU A 32 -6.74 39.12 25.99
C GLU A 32 -5.53 40.03 25.67
N THR A 33 -5.14 40.10 24.38
CA THR A 33 -5.48 41.25 23.49
C THR A 33 -5.17 40.98 22.02
N ALA A 34 -6.05 41.50 21.15
CA ALA A 34 -5.95 41.52 19.69
C ALA A 34 -5.11 42.70 19.18
N ALA A 35 -4.48 42.53 18.03
CA ALA A 35 -4.04 43.63 17.16
C ALA A 35 -4.05 43.16 15.69
N ASP A 36 -4.29 44.14 14.82
CA ASP A 36 -4.88 44.08 13.49
C ASP A 36 -3.84 44.24 12.36
N THR A 37 -4.21 43.78 11.17
CA THR A 37 -3.72 44.13 9.80
C THR A 37 -2.24 44.00 9.41
N GLU A 38 -1.98 43.27 8.31
CA GLU A 38 -1.54 43.85 7.02
C GLU A 38 -1.51 42.77 5.91
N GLU A 39 -2.16 43.05 4.77
CA GLU A 39 -1.98 42.36 3.49
C GLU A 39 -0.57 42.62 2.93
N PRO A 40 0.04 41.67 2.22
CA PRO A 40 1.02 41.97 1.20
C PRO A 40 0.49 41.69 -0.21
N THR A 41 0.86 42.62 -1.06
CA THR A 41 0.50 42.85 -2.45
C THR A 41 1.13 41.84 -3.41
N GLU A 42 0.41 41.51 -4.47
CA GLU A 42 0.90 40.77 -5.64
C GLU A 42 2.17 41.41 -6.24
N THR A 43 3.11 40.57 -6.66
CA THR A 43 4.20 40.97 -7.55
C THR A 43 4.24 40.00 -8.72
N ASP A 44 3.77 40.48 -9.88
CA ASP A 44 3.91 39.83 -11.18
C ASP A 44 5.39 39.69 -11.57
N ALA A 45 5.82 38.45 -11.84
CA ALA A 45 7.00 38.16 -12.62
C ALA A 45 6.61 37.21 -13.76
N ALA A 46 6.78 37.70 -14.99
CA ALA A 46 6.36 37.07 -16.23
C ALA A 46 6.99 35.69 -16.44
N THR A 47 6.16 34.65 -16.52
CA THR A 47 6.53 33.32 -17.02
C THR A 47 6.44 33.33 -18.54
N THR A 48 7.55 33.04 -19.20
CA THR A 48 7.62 32.69 -20.62
C THR A 48 6.84 31.40 -20.84
N THR A 49 5.88 31.46 -21.76
CA THR A 49 5.12 30.33 -22.31
C THR A 49 6.03 29.24 -22.89
N SER A 50 5.95 28.01 -22.34
CA SER A 50 6.23 26.76 -23.06
C SER A 50 4.94 25.96 -23.14
N GLY A 51 4.43 25.75 -24.36
CA GLY A 51 3.42 24.73 -24.59
C GLY A 51 4.07 23.36 -24.51
N GLY A 52 3.47 22.46 -23.72
CA GLY A 52 3.85 21.06 -23.54
C GLY A 52 2.85 20.48 -22.56
N GLY A 53 2.23 19.34 -22.88
CA GLY A 53 1.09 18.78 -22.15
C GLY A 53 1.34 18.65 -20.65
N GLY A 54 0.29 18.79 -19.82
CA GLY A 54 0.37 18.84 -18.35
C GLY A 54 0.82 17.57 -17.62
N ALA A 55 1.65 16.74 -18.25
CA ALA A 55 2.30 15.58 -17.67
C ALA A 55 3.51 15.99 -16.80
N PRO A 56 3.87 15.20 -15.77
CA PRO A 56 5.01 15.49 -14.92
C PRO A 56 6.35 15.34 -15.67
N PRO A 57 7.42 16.04 -15.25
CA PRO A 57 8.75 15.88 -15.82
C PRO A 57 9.19 14.42 -15.85
N GLY A 58 9.69 13.93 -16.99
CA GLY A 58 10.03 12.51 -17.20
C GLY A 58 8.94 11.70 -17.90
N ALA A 59 7.74 12.27 -18.06
CA ALA A 59 6.64 11.73 -18.87
C ALA A 59 6.04 12.79 -19.81
N ASP A 60 6.67 13.96 -19.90
CA ASP A 60 6.23 15.09 -20.68
C ASP A 60 6.72 15.01 -22.13
N VAL A 61 5.84 15.43 -23.04
CA VAL A 61 6.03 15.35 -24.49
C VAL A 61 6.05 16.77 -25.06
N LEU A 62 7.06 17.05 -25.88
CA LEU A 62 7.15 18.27 -26.67
C LEU A 62 7.01 17.92 -28.16
N GLY A 63 6.11 18.63 -28.83
CA GLY A 63 5.73 18.40 -30.21
C GLY A 63 4.78 17.21 -30.41
N GLY A 64 4.62 16.79 -31.66
CA GLY A 64 3.82 15.65 -32.08
C GLY A 64 3.92 15.41 -33.59
N PRO A 65 3.20 14.43 -34.16
CA PRO A 65 3.24 14.12 -35.59
C PRO A 65 2.96 15.32 -36.52
N ASP A 66 2.16 16.27 -36.06
CA ASP A 66 1.78 17.50 -36.79
C ASP A 66 2.46 18.77 -36.24
N ASP A 67 3.39 18.65 -35.28
CA ASP A 67 4.06 19.75 -34.58
C ASP A 67 5.52 19.38 -34.28
N LEU A 68 6.36 19.38 -35.32
CA LEU A 68 7.76 18.99 -35.22
C LEU A 68 8.64 20.20 -34.82
N GLU A 69 9.58 19.96 -33.91
CA GLU A 69 10.52 20.97 -33.44
C GLU A 69 11.82 20.98 -34.27
N SER A 70 12.29 22.17 -34.66
CA SER A 70 13.53 22.30 -35.42
C SER A 70 14.80 22.35 -34.54
N ALA A 71 14.65 22.73 -33.26
CA ALA A 71 15.76 22.90 -32.32
C ALA A 71 15.27 22.85 -30.85
N PRO A 72 14.73 21.72 -30.36
CA PRO A 72 14.22 21.65 -29.00
C PRO A 72 15.36 21.58 -27.97
N SER A 73 15.05 22.02 -26.75
CA SER A 73 15.92 21.87 -25.57
C SER A 73 15.33 20.86 -24.59
N VAL A 74 16.16 19.94 -24.11
CA VAL A 74 15.82 18.98 -23.06
C VAL A 74 16.65 19.27 -21.82
N THR A 75 16.03 19.21 -20.65
CA THR A 75 16.71 19.37 -19.37
C THR A 75 16.92 18.00 -18.75
N ALA A 76 18.17 17.67 -18.39
CA ALA A 76 18.49 16.54 -17.54
C ALA A 76 18.41 17.02 -16.08
N ALA A 77 17.27 16.72 -15.44
CA ALA A 77 16.92 17.23 -14.13
C ALA A 77 17.15 16.19 -13.02
N THR A 78 17.53 16.69 -11.84
CA THR A 78 17.46 15.93 -10.59
C THR A 78 16.38 16.57 -9.74
N LEU A 79 15.23 15.90 -9.65
CA LEU A 79 14.08 16.43 -8.94
C LEU A 79 14.26 16.30 -7.42
N GLU A 80 13.76 17.28 -6.68
CA GLU A 80 13.73 17.27 -5.21
C GLU A 80 12.89 16.12 -4.63
N ARG A 81 11.99 15.54 -5.45
CA ARG A 81 11.16 14.37 -5.16
C ARG A 81 10.73 13.73 -6.47
N ASP A 82 10.49 12.43 -6.43
CA ASP A 82 9.82 11.73 -7.53
C ASP A 82 8.39 12.28 -7.72
N GLN A 83 8.06 12.61 -8.97
CA GLN A 83 6.75 13.14 -9.39
C GLN A 83 5.94 12.13 -10.20
N GLY A 84 6.28 10.84 -10.10
CA GLY A 84 5.56 9.73 -10.73
C GLY A 84 6.21 9.21 -12.01
N ALA A 85 7.32 9.79 -12.45
CA ALA A 85 8.10 9.36 -13.62
C ALA A 85 9.60 9.18 -13.31
N GLY A 86 10.01 9.28 -12.03
CA GLY A 86 11.39 9.16 -11.59
C GLY A 86 11.95 10.46 -11.00
N GLN A 87 13.05 10.34 -10.26
CA GLN A 87 13.78 11.49 -9.69
C GLN A 87 14.78 12.08 -10.68
N PHE A 88 15.39 11.24 -11.50
CA PHE A 88 16.37 11.61 -12.51
C PHE A 88 15.69 11.49 -13.86
N VAL A 89 15.45 12.62 -14.52
CA VAL A 89 14.56 12.65 -15.69
C VAL A 89 15.12 13.54 -16.78
N PHE A 90 14.83 13.17 -18.03
CA PHE A 90 14.85 14.10 -19.14
C PHE A 90 13.48 14.78 -19.23
N THR A 91 13.45 16.10 -19.31
CA THR A 91 12.22 16.90 -19.45
C THR A 91 12.42 17.98 -20.52
N PRO A 92 11.71 17.91 -21.66
CA PRO A 92 10.76 16.86 -22.06
C PRO A 92 11.39 15.47 -22.18
N ALA A 93 10.63 14.44 -21.80
CA ALA A 93 11.05 13.05 -21.91
C ALA A 93 10.95 12.53 -23.34
N VAL A 94 9.99 13.06 -24.11
CA VAL A 94 9.81 12.80 -25.54
C VAL A 94 9.85 14.12 -26.30
N VAL A 95 10.65 14.18 -27.36
CA VAL A 95 10.67 15.32 -28.29
C VAL A 95 10.44 14.85 -29.73
N TRP A 96 9.52 15.49 -30.42
CA TRP A 96 9.27 15.30 -31.85
C TRP A 96 10.01 16.36 -32.66
N VAL A 97 10.80 15.94 -33.64
CA VAL A 97 11.71 16.83 -34.37
C VAL A 97 11.70 16.63 -35.88
N GLU A 98 12.00 17.70 -36.61
CA GLU A 98 12.24 17.63 -38.06
C GLU A 98 13.52 16.85 -38.37
N GLN A 99 13.60 16.21 -39.55
CA GLN A 99 14.85 15.64 -40.01
C GLN A 99 15.94 16.73 -40.13
N GLY A 100 17.09 16.48 -39.50
CA GLY A 100 18.21 17.44 -39.44
C GLY A 100 18.12 18.43 -38.27
N ALA A 101 17.12 18.31 -37.40
CA ALA A 101 17.04 19.08 -36.17
C ALA A 101 18.19 18.76 -35.21
N THR A 102 18.59 19.75 -34.41
CA THR A 102 19.59 19.58 -33.36
C THR A 102 18.92 19.72 -32.00
N VAL A 103 19.02 18.68 -31.18
CA VAL A 103 18.50 18.69 -29.80
C VAL A 103 19.66 19.07 -28.88
N GLU A 104 19.42 20.03 -27.99
CA GLU A 104 20.36 20.42 -26.92
C GLU A 104 19.87 19.87 -25.58
N TRP A 105 20.72 19.12 -24.88
CA TRP A 105 20.50 18.70 -23.50
C TRP A 105 21.31 19.56 -22.55
N THR A 106 20.67 20.16 -21.55
CA THR A 106 21.34 20.91 -20.48
C THR A 106 21.23 20.17 -19.15
N ILE A 107 22.35 20.06 -18.42
CA ILE A 107 22.37 19.44 -17.09
C ILE A 107 21.98 20.49 -16.04
N GLU A 108 20.78 20.39 -15.45
CA GLU A 108 20.32 21.34 -14.44
C GLU A 108 21.03 21.12 -13.09
N GLY A 109 21.16 19.86 -12.69
CA GLY A 109 21.73 19.47 -11.40
C GLY A 109 22.20 18.02 -11.39
N GLY A 110 23.24 17.73 -10.59
CA GLY A 110 23.85 16.40 -10.51
C GLY A 110 24.83 16.10 -11.64
N SER A 111 25.00 14.81 -11.93
CA SER A 111 25.87 14.30 -13.00
C SER A 111 25.10 13.36 -13.90
N HIS A 112 24.98 13.69 -15.18
CA HIS A 112 24.12 12.99 -16.15
C HIS A 112 24.87 12.70 -17.43
N SER A 113 24.38 11.78 -18.26
CA SER A 113 24.86 11.59 -19.63
C SER A 113 23.68 11.52 -20.58
N VAL A 114 23.95 11.67 -21.88
CA VAL A 114 23.01 11.50 -22.98
C VAL A 114 23.64 10.49 -23.93
N THR A 115 23.14 9.26 -23.89
CA THR A 115 23.78 8.12 -24.56
C THR A 115 22.72 7.31 -25.33
N ALA A 116 22.96 7.05 -26.61
CA ALA A 116 22.03 6.31 -27.46
C ALA A 116 21.97 4.83 -27.08
N TYR A 117 20.79 4.20 -27.17
CA TYR A 117 20.65 2.74 -27.18
C TYR A 117 21.13 2.19 -28.54
N HIS A 118 22.44 2.01 -28.66
CA HIS A 118 23.11 1.57 -29.89
C HIS A 118 24.19 0.53 -29.58
N GLU A 119 24.44 -0.40 -30.51
CA GLU A 119 25.39 -1.51 -30.32
C GLU A 119 26.82 -1.02 -30.02
N GLU A 120 27.24 0.09 -30.61
CA GLU A 120 28.55 0.72 -30.34
C GLU A 120 28.71 1.22 -28.89
N ASN A 121 27.59 1.51 -28.21
CA ASN A 121 27.55 1.84 -26.80
C ASN A 121 27.38 0.60 -25.91
N GLY A 122 27.39 -0.60 -26.51
CA GLY A 122 27.21 -1.87 -25.81
C GLY A 122 25.78 -2.09 -25.33
N GLN A 123 24.79 -1.53 -26.01
CA GLN A 123 23.37 -1.63 -25.68
C GLN A 123 22.55 -2.21 -26.83
N PRO A 124 21.30 -2.68 -26.57
CA PRO A 124 20.38 -3.07 -27.65
C PRO A 124 20.21 -1.93 -28.66
N GLY A 125 20.14 -2.25 -29.95
CA GLY A 125 19.97 -1.26 -31.02
C GLY A 125 18.53 -0.75 -31.09
N ARG A 126 18.20 0.27 -30.28
CA ARG A 126 16.85 0.89 -30.21
C ARG A 126 16.82 2.28 -30.85
N VAL A 127 17.59 2.42 -31.92
CA VAL A 127 17.60 3.55 -32.84
C VAL A 127 17.48 3.00 -34.26
N PRO A 128 17.19 3.82 -35.29
CA PRO A 128 17.16 3.36 -36.67
C PRO A 128 18.49 2.72 -37.10
N GLU A 129 18.44 1.67 -37.94
CA GLU A 129 19.62 0.87 -38.31
C GLU A 129 20.77 1.71 -38.93
N ASP A 130 20.43 2.79 -39.64
CA ASP A 130 21.40 3.68 -40.28
C ASP A 130 21.81 4.88 -39.40
N ALA A 131 21.29 4.99 -38.18
CA ALA A 131 21.60 6.08 -37.26
C ALA A 131 23.01 5.94 -36.67
N SER A 132 23.69 7.07 -36.47
CA SER A 132 24.99 7.08 -35.80
C SER A 132 24.81 7.01 -34.28
N ALA A 133 25.70 6.30 -33.59
CA ALA A 133 25.75 6.34 -32.14
C ALA A 133 26.09 7.75 -31.63
N PHE A 134 25.57 8.09 -30.45
CA PHE A 134 26.02 9.25 -29.68
C PHE A 134 26.19 8.89 -28.22
N ASP A 135 27.17 9.54 -27.60
CA ASP A 135 27.46 9.47 -26.17
C ASP A 135 28.13 10.78 -25.74
N SER A 136 27.49 11.51 -24.83
CA SER A 136 28.05 12.74 -24.28
C SER A 136 29.19 12.50 -23.29
N GLY A 137 29.32 11.26 -22.77
CA GLY A 137 29.99 11.02 -21.49
C GLY A 137 29.24 11.67 -20.32
N VAL A 138 29.75 11.48 -19.10
CA VAL A 138 29.13 12.09 -17.91
C VAL A 138 29.46 13.58 -17.85
N LEU A 139 28.41 14.39 -17.80
CA LEU A 139 28.40 15.85 -17.71
C LEU A 139 27.94 16.29 -16.33
N SER A 140 28.41 17.45 -15.89
CA SER A 140 28.09 18.09 -14.61
C SER A 140 27.08 19.22 -14.79
N ALA A 141 26.45 19.63 -13.68
CA ALA A 141 25.52 20.75 -13.66
C ALA A 141 26.07 22.01 -14.37
N GLY A 142 25.26 22.57 -15.27
CA GLY A 142 25.59 23.71 -16.12
C GLY A 142 26.30 23.38 -17.44
N GLU A 143 26.67 22.11 -17.67
CA GLU A 143 27.18 21.66 -18.97
C GLU A 143 26.03 21.28 -19.92
N SER A 144 26.30 21.27 -21.23
CA SER A 144 25.34 20.85 -22.25
C SER A 144 25.96 19.93 -23.29
N PHE A 145 25.09 19.20 -23.99
CA PHE A 145 25.41 18.33 -25.12
C PHE A 145 24.43 18.58 -26.26
N GLU A 146 24.92 18.53 -27.49
CA GLU A 146 24.09 18.69 -28.68
C GLU A 146 24.27 17.49 -29.61
N HIS A 147 23.17 17.05 -30.23
CA HIS A 147 23.20 16.05 -31.28
C HIS A 147 22.23 16.40 -32.41
N THR A 148 22.70 16.28 -33.66
CA THR A 148 21.90 16.51 -34.87
C THR A 148 21.35 15.19 -35.40
N PHE A 149 20.03 15.11 -35.54
CA PHE A 149 19.33 13.89 -35.93
C PHE A 149 19.03 13.86 -37.43
N GLU A 150 19.89 13.20 -38.20
CA GLU A 150 19.77 13.13 -39.67
C GLU A 150 18.92 11.95 -40.17
N THR A 151 18.70 10.93 -39.33
CA THR A 151 18.02 9.69 -39.72
C THR A 151 16.59 9.67 -39.17
N PRO A 152 15.55 9.62 -40.02
CA PRO A 152 14.17 9.48 -39.57
C PRO A 152 13.95 8.21 -38.75
N GLY A 153 13.07 8.29 -37.75
CA GLY A 153 12.76 7.18 -36.85
C GLY A 153 12.74 7.54 -35.37
N VAL A 154 12.48 6.54 -34.53
CA VAL A 154 12.48 6.67 -33.07
C VAL A 154 13.86 6.34 -32.51
N HIS A 155 14.46 7.31 -31.83
CA HIS A 155 15.77 7.20 -31.20
C HIS A 155 15.63 7.18 -29.68
N ASN A 156 15.78 5.99 -29.09
CA ASN A 156 15.78 5.87 -27.63
C ASN A 156 17.18 6.18 -27.09
N TYR A 157 17.24 6.89 -25.97
CA TYR A 157 18.48 7.22 -25.28
C TYR A 157 18.33 7.11 -23.76
N TYR A 158 19.46 7.09 -23.05
CA TYR A 158 19.52 6.92 -21.61
C TYR A 158 20.65 7.73 -20.98
N CYS A 159 20.56 7.87 -19.66
CA CYS A 159 21.61 8.42 -18.82
C CYS A 159 22.39 7.27 -18.16
N THR A 160 23.66 7.10 -18.50
CA THR A 160 24.51 6.00 -18.00
C THR A 160 24.51 5.83 -16.47
N PRO A 161 24.68 6.88 -15.65
CA PRO A 161 24.66 6.71 -14.19
C PRO A 161 23.27 6.42 -13.61
N HIS A 162 22.18 6.71 -14.32
CA HIS A 162 20.82 6.68 -13.79
C HIS A 162 19.84 5.80 -14.59
N ARG A 163 20.33 5.06 -15.59
CA ARG A 163 19.49 4.20 -16.42
C ARG A 163 18.76 3.15 -15.58
N GLY A 164 19.46 2.50 -14.64
CA GLY A 164 18.85 1.54 -13.72
C GLY A 164 17.80 2.13 -12.77
N LEU A 165 17.64 3.46 -12.76
CA LEU A 165 16.60 4.21 -12.05
C LEU A 165 15.53 4.77 -13.00
N GLY A 166 15.49 4.32 -14.25
CA GLY A 166 14.49 4.70 -15.26
C GLY A 166 14.79 6.00 -16.02
N MET A 167 16.01 6.56 -15.96
CA MET A 167 16.34 7.81 -16.66
C MET A 167 16.59 7.57 -18.16
N THR A 168 15.50 7.48 -18.92
CA THR A 168 15.47 7.31 -20.38
C THR A 168 14.78 8.48 -21.07
N GLY A 169 14.96 8.63 -22.38
CA GLY A 169 14.22 9.58 -23.19
C GLY A 169 14.11 9.13 -24.64
N ILE A 170 13.24 9.80 -25.40
CA ILE A 170 12.95 9.48 -26.79
C ILE A 170 13.04 10.74 -27.67
N VAL A 171 13.75 10.64 -28.79
CA VAL A 171 13.69 11.62 -29.88
C VAL A 171 12.99 10.95 -31.08
N VAL A 172 11.90 11.55 -31.54
CA VAL A 172 11.15 11.07 -32.71
C VAL A 172 11.46 11.99 -33.89
N VAL A 173 12.16 11.48 -34.90
CA VAL A 173 12.60 12.25 -36.06
C VAL A 173 11.64 11.97 -37.22
N GLU A 174 10.87 12.99 -37.61
CA GLU A 174 9.73 12.87 -38.53
C GLU A 174 8.62 11.91 -38.03
N ALA A 175 7.53 11.82 -38.78
CA ALA A 175 6.53 10.77 -38.56
C ALA A 175 7.15 9.39 -38.85
N SER A 176 7.39 8.59 -37.80
CA SER A 176 7.91 7.23 -37.95
C SER A 176 6.92 6.20 -37.40
N GLU A 177 6.32 5.45 -38.31
CA GLU A 177 5.62 4.20 -37.99
C GLU A 177 6.66 3.07 -38.05
N GLY A 178 7.02 2.51 -36.88
CA GLY A 178 7.84 1.31 -36.76
C GLY A 178 9.35 1.53 -36.64
N GLY A 179 10.07 0.42 -36.45
CA GLY A 179 11.53 0.36 -36.26
C GLY A 179 11.95 -0.09 -34.85
N PRO A 180 13.24 -0.39 -34.62
CA PRO A 180 13.70 -0.97 -33.36
C PRO A 180 13.34 -0.15 -32.12
N GLY A 181 13.38 1.19 -32.22
CA GLY A 181 13.01 2.11 -31.14
C GLY A 181 11.53 2.06 -30.72
N THR A 182 10.63 1.54 -31.56
CA THR A 182 9.19 1.40 -31.28
C THR A 182 8.79 0.02 -30.72
N THR A 183 9.72 -0.92 -30.65
CA THR A 183 9.44 -2.27 -30.16
C THR A 183 9.40 -2.32 -28.63
N ASP A 184 8.70 -3.31 -28.09
CA ASP A 184 8.64 -3.56 -26.64
C ASP A 184 10.04 -3.57 -26.00
N PRO A 185 10.29 -2.81 -24.92
CA PRO A 185 11.62 -2.61 -24.34
C PRO A 185 12.13 -3.72 -23.41
N SER A 186 11.59 -4.94 -23.47
CA SER A 186 12.02 -6.08 -22.62
C SER A 186 13.46 -6.58 -22.82
N ASP A 187 14.20 -6.07 -23.80
CA ASP A 187 15.60 -6.46 -24.06
C ASP A 187 16.66 -5.55 -23.38
N VAL A 188 16.23 -4.49 -22.68
CA VAL A 188 17.14 -3.60 -21.92
C VAL A 188 17.51 -4.21 -20.57
N GLU A 189 18.56 -3.69 -19.92
CA GLU A 189 19.20 -4.38 -18.79
C GLU A 189 18.38 -4.35 -17.48
N SER A 190 17.48 -3.38 -17.30
CA SER A 190 16.73 -3.16 -16.06
C SER A 190 15.24 -2.98 -16.33
N ASP A 191 14.40 -3.53 -15.44
CA ASP A 191 12.95 -3.38 -15.50
C ASP A 191 12.50 -1.91 -15.37
N ALA A 192 13.26 -1.11 -14.61
CA ALA A 192 13.00 0.33 -14.51
C ALA A 192 13.25 1.06 -15.84
N GLU A 193 14.27 0.64 -16.60
CA GLU A 193 14.56 1.16 -17.94
C GLU A 193 13.45 0.77 -18.92
N ALA A 194 13.08 -0.52 -18.92
CA ALA A 194 12.03 -1.04 -19.78
C ALA A 194 10.70 -0.31 -19.52
N THR A 195 10.33 -0.15 -18.25
CA THR A 195 9.11 0.54 -17.84
C THR A 195 9.11 2.00 -18.26
N ALA A 196 10.21 2.72 -18.06
CA ALA A 196 10.31 4.13 -18.43
C ALA A 196 10.20 4.33 -19.95
N LEU A 197 10.89 3.51 -20.74
CA LEU A 197 10.78 3.52 -22.21
C LEU A 197 9.36 3.18 -22.68
N ALA A 198 8.73 2.16 -22.12
CA ALA A 198 7.37 1.78 -22.49
C ALA A 198 6.38 2.91 -22.22
N ARG A 199 6.51 3.59 -21.08
CA ARG A 199 5.70 4.77 -20.74
C ARG A 199 5.92 5.92 -21.71
N GLN A 200 7.17 6.20 -22.07
CA GLN A 200 7.51 7.29 -22.99
C GLN A 200 7.00 7.00 -24.40
N LEU A 201 7.09 5.75 -24.86
CA LEU A 201 6.50 5.29 -26.11
C LEU A 201 4.97 5.47 -26.11
N ALA A 202 4.30 5.04 -25.03
CA ALA A 202 2.86 5.24 -24.87
C ALA A 202 2.47 6.73 -24.84
N ALA A 203 3.24 7.57 -24.14
CA ALA A 203 3.02 9.03 -24.11
C ALA A 203 3.18 9.68 -25.50
N ALA A 204 4.04 9.10 -26.34
CA ALA A 204 4.23 9.52 -27.73
C ALA A 204 3.17 8.93 -28.69
N GLY A 205 2.31 8.01 -28.24
CA GLY A 205 1.41 7.26 -29.13
C GLY A 205 2.15 6.30 -30.07
N LEU A 206 3.31 5.77 -29.64
CA LEU A 206 4.18 4.87 -30.42
C LEU A 206 4.26 3.49 -29.73
N GLY A 207 4.28 2.40 -30.51
CA GLY A 207 4.42 1.03 -30.01
C GLY A 207 3.65 -0.02 -30.84
N ASP A 208 4.17 -1.25 -30.95
CA ASP A 208 3.59 -2.33 -31.77
C ASP A 208 2.51 -3.17 -31.02
N GLY A 209 1.87 -2.59 -30.00
CA GLY A 209 0.90 -3.27 -29.14
C GLY A 209 -0.38 -2.44 -28.91
N GLY A 210 -1.36 -2.59 -29.79
CA GLY A 210 -2.79 -2.41 -29.48
C GLY A 210 -3.25 -1.05 -28.96
N GLY A 211 -3.06 0.04 -29.71
CA GLY A 211 -3.54 1.36 -29.27
C GLY A 211 -3.66 2.41 -30.37
N GLY A 212 -4.07 2.02 -31.57
CA GLY A 212 -4.37 2.99 -32.63
C GLY A 212 -5.74 3.64 -32.42
N GLY A 213 -5.76 4.80 -31.75
CA GLY A 213 -6.93 5.69 -31.69
C GLY A 213 -6.67 6.87 -30.78
N ASP A 214 -7.11 8.06 -31.20
CA ASP A 214 -7.00 9.36 -30.51
C ASP A 214 -7.77 9.40 -29.16
N GLY A 215 -7.38 8.57 -28.20
CA GLY A 215 -8.02 8.41 -26.89
C GLY A 215 -6.98 8.34 -25.77
N GLU A 216 -7.34 8.87 -24.62
CA GLU A 216 -6.65 8.77 -23.34
C GLU A 216 -6.07 7.35 -23.12
N ALA A 217 -4.79 7.24 -22.73
CA ALA A 217 -4.15 5.94 -22.52
C ALA A 217 -4.99 5.07 -21.56
N ALA A 218 -5.37 3.86 -21.99
CA ALA A 218 -6.20 2.96 -21.21
C ALA A 218 -5.52 2.60 -19.88
N TYR A 219 -6.27 2.55 -18.78
CA TYR A 219 -5.77 2.23 -17.45
C TYR A 219 -5.14 0.83 -17.41
N GLN A 220 -3.83 0.71 -17.13
CA GLN A 220 -3.08 -0.54 -17.19
C GLN A 220 -2.65 -1.07 -15.82
N TRP A 221 -2.04 -2.26 -15.81
CA TRP A 221 -1.44 -2.90 -14.62
C TRP A 221 -0.58 -1.94 -13.79
N PHE A 222 0.28 -1.16 -14.43
CA PHE A 222 1.14 -0.21 -13.72
C PHE A 222 0.33 0.89 -13.01
N ASP A 223 -0.70 1.43 -13.65
CA ASP A 223 -1.56 2.45 -13.05
C ASP A 223 -2.30 1.87 -11.82
N ALA A 224 -2.86 0.67 -11.97
CA ALA A 224 -3.54 -0.04 -10.90
C ALA A 224 -2.63 -0.32 -9.70
N THR A 225 -1.40 -0.77 -9.96
CA THR A 225 -0.43 -1.08 -8.90
C THR A 225 0.16 0.18 -8.26
N LEU A 226 0.28 1.29 -9.00
CA LEU A 226 0.67 2.59 -8.44
C LEU A 226 -0.44 3.18 -7.56
N ASP A 227 -1.69 3.11 -8.00
CA ASP A 227 -2.83 3.55 -7.18
C ASP A 227 -3.02 2.68 -5.94
N SER A 228 -2.78 1.36 -6.06
CA SER A 228 -2.76 0.43 -4.92
C SER A 228 -1.78 0.87 -3.82
N TYR A 229 -0.58 1.35 -4.20
CA TYR A 229 0.39 1.90 -3.25
C TYR A 229 -0.21 3.10 -2.49
N TRP A 230 -0.79 4.04 -3.23
CA TRP A 230 -1.34 5.27 -2.67
C TRP A 230 -2.57 5.02 -1.80
N TYR A 231 -3.51 4.18 -2.24
CA TYR A 231 -4.74 3.88 -1.52
C TYR A 231 -4.43 3.15 -0.21
N SER A 232 -3.48 2.21 -0.23
CA SER A 232 -2.91 1.62 0.99
C SER A 232 -2.31 2.67 1.93
N LEU A 233 -1.53 3.63 1.42
CA LEU A 233 -0.91 4.70 2.22
C LEU A 233 -1.97 5.63 2.83
N TYR A 234 -3.03 5.94 2.09
CA TYR A 234 -4.12 6.81 2.53
C TYR A 234 -4.94 6.17 3.64
N ASN A 235 -5.31 4.90 3.48
CA ASN A 235 -6.01 4.13 4.51
C ASN A 235 -5.15 3.98 5.77
N MET A 236 -3.85 3.69 5.62
CA MET A 236 -2.92 3.63 6.75
C MET A 236 -2.82 4.97 7.49
N SER A 237 -2.44 6.03 6.78
CA SER A 237 -2.19 7.35 7.39
C SER A 237 -3.43 7.91 8.07
N THR A 238 -4.60 7.73 7.45
CA THR A 238 -5.88 8.19 8.01
C THR A 238 -6.24 7.43 9.29
N ASN A 239 -6.18 6.10 9.26
CA ASN A 239 -6.62 5.27 10.38
C ASN A 239 -5.64 5.31 11.57
N ILE A 240 -4.33 5.34 11.30
CA ILE A 240 -3.30 5.29 12.34
C ILE A 240 -3.02 6.67 12.95
N ALA A 241 -3.08 7.76 12.18
CA ALA A 241 -2.52 9.05 12.64
C ALA A 241 -3.42 10.28 12.46
N MET A 242 -4.57 10.19 11.77
CA MET A 242 -5.37 11.39 11.44
C MET A 242 -6.78 11.36 11.99
N SER A 243 -7.55 10.29 11.75
CA SER A 243 -9.00 10.23 12.01
C SER A 243 -9.40 10.40 13.47
N GLY A 244 -8.55 9.95 14.39
CA GLY A 244 -8.90 9.80 15.80
C GLY A 244 -9.91 8.67 16.10
N ASN A 245 -10.24 7.82 15.12
CA ASN A 245 -11.25 6.76 15.25
C ASN A 245 -10.77 5.54 16.08
N GLY A 246 -10.52 5.75 17.36
CA GLY A 246 -10.07 4.70 18.28
C GLY A 246 -9.50 5.24 19.58
N VAL A 247 -8.92 4.36 20.38
CA VAL A 247 -8.20 4.74 21.60
C VAL A 247 -6.84 5.30 21.20
N GLN A 248 -6.60 6.56 21.57
CA GLN A 248 -5.42 7.31 21.17
C GLN A 248 -4.24 7.09 22.13
N PHE A 249 -3.03 7.04 21.58
CA PHE A 249 -1.77 7.12 22.31
C PHE A 249 -1.20 8.56 22.18
N PRO A 250 -0.72 9.16 23.28
CA PRO A 250 -0.79 8.68 24.65
C PRO A 250 -2.20 8.77 25.27
N HIS A 251 -2.58 7.77 26.08
CA HIS A 251 -3.90 7.68 26.73
C HIS A 251 -3.89 8.02 28.22
N ASN A 252 -2.72 7.98 28.86
CA ASN A 252 -2.53 8.23 30.29
C ASN A 252 -1.16 8.88 30.56
N GLU A 253 -0.93 9.35 31.79
CA GLU A 253 0.30 10.06 32.17
C GLU A 253 1.57 9.24 31.92
N GLN A 254 1.54 7.92 32.15
CA GLN A 254 2.70 7.06 31.91
C GLN A 254 3.02 6.98 30.41
N GLN A 255 2.01 6.83 29.58
CA GLN A 255 2.14 6.83 28.13
C GLN A 255 2.59 8.20 27.61
N GLN A 256 2.11 9.29 28.21
CA GLN A 256 2.55 10.66 27.90
C GLN A 256 4.05 10.82 28.17
N GLN A 257 4.54 10.39 29.33
CA GLN A 257 5.97 10.41 29.66
C GLN A 257 6.79 9.54 28.69
N ALA A 258 6.26 8.37 28.29
CA ALA A 258 6.92 7.52 27.31
C ALA A 258 6.99 8.20 25.92
N PHE A 259 5.91 8.87 25.50
CA PHE A 259 5.85 9.64 24.27
C PHE A 259 6.87 10.79 24.26
N GLU A 260 6.89 11.60 25.32
CA GLU A 260 7.80 12.74 25.51
C GLU A 260 9.28 12.31 25.52
N LYS A 261 9.58 11.09 25.94
CA LYS A 261 10.94 10.52 25.86
C LYS A 261 11.27 9.96 24.48
N ARG A 262 10.34 9.24 23.86
CA ARG A 262 10.60 8.46 22.63
C ARG A 262 10.61 9.33 21.38
N VAL A 263 9.68 10.26 21.24
CA VAL A 263 9.54 11.06 20.01
C VAL A 263 10.79 11.89 19.71
N PRO A 264 11.38 12.65 20.67
CA PRO A 264 12.62 13.38 20.39
C PRO A 264 13.77 12.47 19.95
N ALA A 265 13.90 11.28 20.56
CA ALA A 265 14.92 10.31 20.17
C ALA A 265 14.68 9.73 18.76
N MET A 266 13.42 9.50 18.38
CA MET A 266 13.08 9.08 17.01
C MET A 266 13.42 10.16 15.97
N LEU A 267 13.13 11.43 16.29
CA LEU A 267 13.44 12.58 15.44
C LEU A 267 14.95 12.71 15.23
N GLU A 268 15.73 12.67 16.32
CA GLU A 268 17.19 12.68 16.30
C GLU A 268 17.74 11.51 15.47
N ALA A 269 17.26 10.29 15.70
CA ALA A 269 17.72 9.12 14.97
C ALA A 269 17.33 9.13 13.48
N ALA A 270 16.23 9.78 13.13
CA ALA A 270 15.74 9.90 11.77
C ALA A 270 16.32 11.10 11.01
N ASP A 271 17.12 11.95 11.67
CA ASP A 271 17.64 13.20 11.11
C ASP A 271 16.52 14.11 10.55
N VAL A 272 15.41 14.20 11.29
CA VAL A 272 14.29 15.07 10.94
C VAL A 272 13.92 15.95 12.12
N GLU A 273 13.68 17.24 11.87
CA GLU A 273 13.42 18.21 12.93
C GLU A 273 12.03 18.04 13.56
N LYS A 274 11.07 17.52 12.79
CA LYS A 274 9.66 17.49 13.17
C LYS A 274 8.95 16.27 12.60
N PRO A 275 7.90 15.75 13.28
CA PRO A 275 7.10 14.64 12.75
C PRO A 275 6.43 15.03 11.43
N PRO A 276 6.13 14.08 10.52
CA PRO A 276 5.54 14.38 9.22
C PRO A 276 4.05 14.77 9.27
N ILE A 277 3.41 14.66 10.44
CA ILE A 277 2.02 15.06 10.70
C ILE A 277 2.03 15.94 11.95
N ALA A 278 1.42 17.11 11.88
CA ALA A 278 1.21 17.96 13.05
C ALA A 278 0.05 17.44 13.90
N ASN A 279 0.21 17.48 15.23
CA ASN A 279 -0.80 17.06 16.21
C ASN A 279 -1.44 15.68 15.92
N PRO A 280 -0.64 14.62 15.70
CA PRO A 280 -1.16 13.35 15.22
C PRO A 280 -2.11 12.69 16.23
N ASN A 281 -3.19 12.11 15.71
CA ASN A 281 -4.11 11.26 16.47
C ASN A 281 -3.66 9.80 16.35
N LEU A 282 -2.61 9.44 17.10
CA LEU A 282 -2.00 8.11 17.03
C LEU A 282 -2.92 7.04 17.62
N ASN A 283 -3.42 6.12 16.80
CA ASN A 283 -4.40 5.12 17.19
C ASN A 283 -3.73 3.84 17.68
N MET A 284 -3.82 3.54 18.97
CA MET A 284 -3.27 2.29 19.53
C MET A 284 -4.30 1.14 19.56
N ALA A 285 -5.60 1.45 19.58
CA ALA A 285 -6.67 0.47 19.54
C ALA A 285 -7.88 1.02 18.75
N PRO A 286 -7.91 0.78 17.43
CA PRO A 286 -8.93 1.30 16.53
C PRO A 286 -10.33 0.77 16.84
N PHE A 287 -11.32 1.66 16.73
CA PHE A 287 -12.71 1.25 16.79
C PHE A 287 -13.10 0.43 15.55
N THR A 288 -14.15 -0.39 15.62
CA THR A 288 -14.54 -1.27 14.52
C THR A 288 -15.12 -0.51 13.35
N GLU A 289 -15.84 0.58 13.63
CA GLU A 289 -16.48 1.43 12.64
C GLU A 289 -16.33 2.92 12.98
N GLY A 290 -16.32 3.78 11.96
CA GLY A 290 -16.33 5.24 12.04
C GLY A 290 -17.03 5.92 10.85
N ASP A 291 -17.36 7.20 11.03
CA ASP A 291 -17.86 8.10 9.98
C ASP A 291 -16.70 8.98 9.48
N PRO A 292 -16.24 8.83 8.23
CA PRO A 292 -15.05 9.51 7.73
C PRO A 292 -15.26 10.94 7.23
N HIS A 293 -16.42 11.54 7.51
CA HIS A 293 -16.64 12.97 7.31
C HIS A 293 -15.80 13.81 8.26
N PHE A 294 -15.19 14.88 7.74
CA PHE A 294 -14.50 15.86 8.58
C PHE A 294 -15.51 16.71 9.36
N THR A 295 -15.18 17.02 10.62
CA THR A 295 -16.03 17.85 11.49
C THR A 295 -15.75 19.35 11.39
N GLN A 296 -14.73 19.72 10.61
CA GLN A 296 -14.27 21.09 10.37
C GLN A 296 -13.42 21.14 9.11
N GLN A 297 -13.08 22.35 8.64
CA GLN A 297 -12.24 22.52 7.45
C GLN A 297 -10.88 21.80 7.61
N PRO A 298 -10.53 20.85 6.73
CA PRO A 298 -9.28 20.10 6.85
C PRO A 298 -8.07 20.94 6.43
N VAL A 299 -6.98 20.82 7.18
CA VAL A 299 -5.67 21.43 6.87
C VAL A 299 -4.71 20.33 6.45
N PHE A 300 -4.47 20.23 5.14
CA PHE A 300 -3.51 19.28 4.56
C PHE A 300 -2.09 19.84 4.46
N ASP A 301 -1.94 21.16 4.54
CA ASP A 301 -0.67 21.86 4.67
C ASP A 301 -0.88 23.13 5.52
N SER A 302 -0.22 23.21 6.67
CA SER A 302 -0.22 24.40 7.55
C SER A 302 0.76 25.51 7.12
N GLY A 303 1.33 25.44 5.91
CA GLY A 303 2.38 26.34 5.41
C GLY A 303 3.80 25.83 5.71
N ASP A 304 3.92 24.61 6.20
CA ASP A 304 5.18 23.97 6.56
C ASP A 304 5.32 22.54 5.97
N GLY A 305 4.45 22.21 5.00
CA GLY A 305 4.44 20.98 4.21
C GLY A 305 3.74 19.79 4.88
N ARG A 306 3.06 20.00 6.03
CA ARG A 306 2.49 18.90 6.83
C ARG A 306 0.98 19.06 7.07
N PRO A 307 0.22 17.95 7.06
CA PRO A 307 -1.17 17.98 7.50
C PRO A 307 -1.27 18.16 9.01
N ASP A 308 -2.28 18.90 9.47
CA ASP A 308 -2.63 19.04 10.89
C ASP A 308 -3.80 18.13 11.24
N ALA A 309 -3.49 17.00 11.88
CA ALA A 309 -4.47 16.00 12.27
C ALA A 309 -5.48 16.49 13.32
N SER A 310 -5.25 17.63 13.98
CA SER A 310 -6.28 18.25 14.84
C SER A 310 -7.54 18.65 14.05
N THR A 311 -7.38 18.90 12.75
CA THR A 311 -8.45 19.29 11.81
C THR A 311 -9.03 18.13 11.01
N LEU A 312 -8.41 16.96 11.06
CA LEU A 312 -8.77 15.78 10.28
C LEU A 312 -9.57 14.74 11.08
N LYS A 313 -10.01 15.11 12.28
CA LYS A 313 -10.79 14.24 13.16
C LYS A 313 -12.18 13.96 12.59
N TRP A 314 -12.62 12.74 12.84
CA TRP A 314 -13.96 12.28 12.53
C TRP A 314 -14.93 12.57 13.68
N ASP A 315 -16.23 12.53 13.39
CA ASP A 315 -17.26 12.64 14.43
C ASP A 315 -17.27 11.38 15.29
N MET A 316 -16.61 11.49 16.44
CA MET A 316 -16.52 10.42 17.41
C MET A 316 -17.90 9.99 17.93
N SER A 317 -18.95 10.80 17.89
CA SER A 317 -20.28 10.34 18.31
C SER A 317 -20.88 9.28 17.38
N LYS A 318 -20.38 9.18 16.14
CA LYS A 318 -20.78 8.22 15.12
C LYS A 318 -19.85 7.01 15.00
N SER A 319 -18.77 6.96 15.78
CA SER A 319 -17.93 5.77 15.88
C SER A 319 -18.55 4.70 16.77
N SER A 320 -18.32 3.43 16.43
CA SER A 320 -18.80 2.25 17.18
C SER A 320 -18.39 2.18 18.68
N LYS A 321 -17.32 2.87 19.08
CA LYS A 321 -16.68 2.80 20.42
C LYS A 321 -16.27 1.40 20.86
N THR A 322 -16.28 0.46 19.93
CA THR A 322 -16.00 -0.95 20.17
C THR A 322 -14.68 -1.28 19.48
N VAL A 323 -13.78 -1.95 20.18
CA VAL A 323 -12.54 -2.49 19.65
C VAL A 323 -12.74 -3.99 19.47
N SER A 324 -12.25 -4.54 18.35
CA SER A 324 -12.22 -5.99 18.10
C SER A 324 -10.78 -6.45 17.84
N PRO A 325 -10.48 -7.75 17.99
CA PRO A 325 -9.15 -8.23 17.63
C PRO A 325 -8.78 -8.00 16.17
N SER A 326 -9.74 -8.11 15.24
CA SER A 326 -9.46 -7.89 13.81
C SER A 326 -9.21 -6.41 13.48
N SER A 327 -9.93 -5.47 14.12
CA SER A 327 -9.65 -4.03 13.91
C SER A 327 -8.25 -3.63 14.40
N VAL A 328 -7.79 -4.24 15.49
CA VAL A 328 -6.44 -4.07 16.02
C VAL A 328 -5.40 -4.75 15.13
N ALA A 329 -5.62 -6.03 14.79
CA ALA A 329 -4.67 -6.85 14.06
C ALA A 329 -4.40 -6.28 12.65
N TRP A 330 -5.43 -5.98 11.85
CA TRP A 330 -5.23 -5.46 10.50
C TRP A 330 -4.62 -4.07 10.49
N THR A 331 -4.96 -3.22 11.46
CA THR A 331 -4.35 -1.88 11.59
C THR A 331 -2.86 -1.97 11.91
N HIS A 332 -2.49 -2.77 12.89
CA HIS A 332 -1.08 -2.86 13.29
C HIS A 332 -0.26 -3.72 12.33
N LEU A 333 -0.86 -4.71 11.65
CA LEU A 333 -0.24 -5.37 10.51
C LEU A 333 0.06 -4.35 9.40
N LYS A 334 -0.89 -3.47 9.08
CA LYS A 334 -0.67 -2.40 8.10
C LYS A 334 0.48 -1.48 8.52
N GLY A 335 0.56 -1.13 9.81
CA GLY A 335 1.69 -0.37 10.35
C GLY A 335 3.04 -1.09 10.21
N VAL A 336 3.11 -2.38 10.58
CA VAL A 336 4.32 -3.21 10.44
C VAL A 336 4.74 -3.35 8.99
N THR A 337 3.77 -3.57 8.09
CA THR A 337 3.99 -3.67 6.65
C THR A 337 4.57 -2.35 6.12
N TRP A 338 3.99 -1.20 6.44
CA TRP A 338 4.60 0.07 6.05
C TRP A 338 5.96 0.35 6.70
N ALA A 339 6.20 -0.12 7.93
CA ALA A 339 7.51 0.03 8.57
C ALA A 339 8.60 -0.72 7.79
N LYS A 340 8.39 -2.01 7.50
CA LYS A 340 9.28 -2.81 6.64
C LYS A 340 9.51 -2.17 5.27
N ASN A 341 8.44 -1.61 4.70
CA ASN A 341 8.50 -0.94 3.42
C ASN A 341 9.38 0.31 3.45
N PHE A 342 9.16 1.19 4.42
CA PHE A 342 9.96 2.39 4.58
C PHE A 342 11.43 2.03 4.81
N GLU A 343 11.69 1.03 5.66
CA GLU A 343 13.02 0.53 5.99
C GLU A 343 13.80 0.06 4.77
N SER A 344 13.14 -0.60 3.81
CA SER A 344 13.78 -1.10 2.59
C SER A 344 14.15 0.02 1.61
N HIS A 345 13.67 1.25 1.85
CA HIS A 345 13.73 2.34 0.87
C HIS A 345 14.12 3.69 1.49
N PHE A 346 14.82 3.70 2.62
CA PHE A 346 15.23 4.95 3.29
C PHE A 346 16.06 5.87 2.39
N ASP A 347 16.89 5.30 1.52
CA ASP A 347 17.84 6.05 0.69
C ASP A 347 17.21 6.60 -0.60
N VAL A 348 16.04 6.09 -1.02
CA VAL A 348 15.35 6.49 -2.25
C VAL A 348 14.06 7.28 -2.00
N LEU A 349 13.47 7.16 -0.81
CA LEU A 349 12.26 7.88 -0.47
C LEU A 349 12.54 9.36 -0.15
N PRO A 350 11.66 10.30 -0.59
CA PRO A 350 11.88 11.72 -0.36
C PRO A 350 12.04 12.07 1.14
N PRO A 351 12.99 12.95 1.52
CA PRO A 351 13.22 13.32 2.92
C PRO A 351 11.98 13.83 3.65
N GLY A 352 11.11 14.57 2.95
CA GLY A 352 9.84 15.09 3.50
C GLY A 352 8.85 14.00 3.94
N LEU A 353 9.01 12.76 3.47
CA LEU A 353 8.21 11.62 3.95
C LEU A 353 8.60 11.23 5.37
N ALA A 354 9.83 11.54 5.80
CA ALA A 354 10.40 11.12 7.08
C ALA A 354 10.26 9.60 7.29
N ALA A 355 10.60 8.81 6.26
CA ALA A 355 10.40 7.36 6.20
C ALA A 355 10.93 6.63 7.45
N LYS A 356 12.15 6.98 7.90
CA LYS A 356 12.76 6.43 9.11
C LYS A 356 12.04 6.79 10.40
N PHE A 357 11.48 7.99 10.51
CA PHE A 357 10.63 8.35 11.66
C PHE A 357 9.32 7.56 11.63
N ARG A 358 8.70 7.44 10.45
CA ARG A 358 7.44 6.69 10.27
C ARG A 358 7.61 5.21 10.63
N ALA A 359 8.65 4.56 10.13
CA ALA A 359 8.96 3.16 10.46
C ALA A 359 9.06 2.96 11.98
N GLN A 360 9.86 3.79 12.66
CA GLN A 360 10.01 3.74 14.12
C GLN A 360 8.68 3.95 14.85
N MET A 361 7.86 4.91 14.44
CA MET A 361 6.58 5.22 15.07
C MET A 361 5.57 4.07 14.87
N LEU A 362 5.44 3.56 13.65
CA LEU A 362 4.53 2.46 13.32
C LEU A 362 4.88 1.18 14.10
N THR A 363 6.16 0.82 14.13
CA THR A 363 6.67 -0.32 14.91
C THR A 363 6.46 -0.13 16.42
N THR A 364 6.54 1.10 16.92
CA THR A 364 6.24 1.41 18.33
C THR A 364 4.76 1.24 18.63
N LEU A 365 3.88 1.76 17.77
CA LEU A 365 2.43 1.67 17.96
C LEU A 365 1.93 0.23 17.88
N ALA A 366 2.50 -0.61 17.01
CA ALA A 366 2.19 -2.04 16.97
C ALA A 366 2.47 -2.72 18.33
N GLN A 367 3.61 -2.43 18.95
CA GLN A 367 3.96 -2.96 20.28
C GLN A 367 3.06 -2.40 21.40
N ILE A 368 2.69 -1.11 21.34
CA ILE A 368 1.74 -0.51 22.28
C ILE A 368 0.37 -1.18 22.14
N GLY A 369 -0.09 -1.41 20.90
CA GLY A 369 -1.33 -2.11 20.60
C GLY A 369 -1.34 -3.53 21.16
N VAL A 370 -0.27 -4.31 20.95
CA VAL A 370 -0.10 -5.64 21.55
C VAL A 370 -0.14 -5.56 23.08
N ASN A 371 0.57 -4.61 23.68
CA ASN A 371 0.60 -4.48 25.12
C ASN A 371 -0.79 -4.16 25.70
N ALA A 372 -1.52 -3.22 25.08
CA ALA A 372 -2.86 -2.86 25.52
C ALA A 372 -3.87 -4.02 25.34
N THR A 373 -3.82 -4.71 24.21
CA THR A 373 -4.90 -5.63 23.82
C THR A 373 -4.63 -7.07 24.23
N LEU A 374 -3.37 -7.49 24.29
CA LEU A 374 -2.97 -8.88 24.55
C LEU A 374 -2.14 -9.07 25.81
N ILE A 375 -1.69 -8.02 26.51
CA ILE A 375 -0.82 -8.17 27.69
C ILE A 375 -1.45 -7.56 28.95
N ALA A 376 -1.64 -6.24 29.00
CA ALA A 376 -1.87 -5.51 30.26
C ALA A 376 -2.89 -4.34 30.19
N GLY A 377 -3.65 -4.16 29.10
CA GLY A 377 -4.58 -3.02 28.95
C GLY A 377 -6.06 -3.29 29.29
N GLY A 378 -6.38 -4.45 29.84
CA GLY A 378 -7.73 -4.84 30.27
C GLY A 378 -8.02 -4.49 31.75
N PRO A 379 -9.29 -4.50 32.16
CA PRO A 379 -9.73 -4.06 33.50
C PRO A 379 -9.13 -4.89 34.66
N ASP A 380 -8.78 -6.15 34.41
CA ASP A 380 -8.18 -7.06 35.40
C ASP A 380 -6.64 -7.07 35.37
N GLY A 381 -6.01 -6.13 34.65
CA GLY A 381 -4.57 -6.13 34.41
C GLY A 381 -4.10 -7.18 33.39
N ASN A 382 -5.04 -7.84 32.72
CA ASN A 382 -4.82 -8.74 31.58
C ASN A 382 -4.94 -7.97 30.25
N GLY A 383 -4.91 -8.65 29.09
CA GLY A 383 -5.12 -8.00 27.79
C GLY A 383 -6.59 -7.62 27.60
N ALA A 384 -6.88 -6.43 27.05
CA ALA A 384 -8.25 -5.94 26.86
C ALA A 384 -9.12 -6.84 25.96
N LEU A 385 -8.50 -7.65 25.09
CA LEU A 385 -9.20 -8.53 24.15
C LEU A 385 -9.06 -10.01 24.47
N THR A 386 -8.45 -10.35 25.61
CA THR A 386 -8.20 -11.74 26.02
C THR A 386 -9.18 -12.21 27.08
N LYS A 387 -9.50 -13.50 27.08
CA LYS A 387 -10.35 -14.14 28.09
C LYS A 387 -9.51 -14.63 29.27
N GLY A 388 -9.58 -13.89 30.38
CA GLY A 388 -8.85 -14.24 31.61
C GLY A 388 -7.35 -14.40 31.35
N ASP A 389 -6.78 -15.49 31.86
CA ASP A 389 -5.35 -15.79 31.74
C ASP A 389 -5.01 -16.58 30.46
N SER A 390 -5.97 -16.76 29.54
CA SER A 390 -5.76 -17.42 28.23
C SER A 390 -5.51 -16.41 27.10
N LEU A 391 -5.01 -16.89 25.95
CA LEU A 391 -4.95 -16.11 24.71
C LEU A 391 -6.22 -16.23 23.85
N GLN A 392 -7.29 -16.85 24.36
CA GLN A 392 -8.56 -16.86 23.64
C GLN A 392 -9.10 -15.44 23.56
N LEU A 393 -9.49 -15.04 22.35
CA LEU A 393 -9.93 -13.67 22.08
C LEU A 393 -11.45 -13.55 22.21
N VAL A 394 -11.89 -12.39 22.71
CA VAL A 394 -13.27 -11.90 22.63
C VAL A 394 -13.52 -11.27 21.26
N SER A 395 -14.79 -11.05 20.90
CA SER A 395 -15.16 -10.41 19.63
C SER A 395 -15.34 -8.89 19.72
N GLY A 396 -15.64 -8.37 20.92
CA GLY A 396 -15.87 -6.94 21.11
C GLY A 396 -15.59 -6.49 22.54
N PHE A 397 -14.96 -5.32 22.65
CA PHE A 397 -14.66 -4.65 23.92
C PHE A 397 -14.90 -3.14 23.78
N LYS A 398 -15.52 -2.52 24.80
CA LYS A 398 -15.73 -1.06 24.89
C LYS A 398 -14.75 -0.46 25.90
N PRO A 399 -13.66 0.19 25.44
CA PRO A 399 -12.63 0.73 26.34
C PRO A 399 -13.16 1.79 27.32
N GLY A 400 -14.14 2.59 26.89
CA GLY A 400 -14.70 3.66 27.74
C GLY A 400 -15.45 3.18 28.97
N THR A 401 -15.98 1.94 28.95
CA THR A 401 -16.71 1.33 30.07
C THR A 401 -15.98 0.13 30.66
N GLY A 402 -14.95 -0.39 30.00
CA GLY A 402 -14.29 -1.65 30.37
C GLY A 402 -15.15 -2.89 30.10
N GLU A 403 -16.18 -2.78 29.27
CA GLU A 403 -17.17 -3.83 29.01
C GLU A 403 -16.75 -4.74 27.84
N VAL A 404 -16.78 -6.05 28.03
CA VAL A 404 -16.74 -7.02 26.93
C VAL A 404 -18.14 -7.12 26.32
N THR A 405 -18.30 -6.60 25.10
CA THR A 405 -19.60 -6.52 24.42
C THR A 405 -19.96 -7.78 23.64
N ASP A 406 -18.97 -8.53 23.16
CA ASP A 406 -19.15 -9.86 22.59
C ASP A 406 -18.00 -10.74 23.08
N SER A 407 -18.33 -11.72 23.93
CA SER A 407 -17.36 -12.68 24.46
C SER A 407 -17.20 -13.92 23.58
N THR A 408 -17.82 -13.98 22.39
CA THR A 408 -17.69 -15.13 21.49
C THR A 408 -16.26 -15.26 20.99
N THR A 409 -15.73 -16.48 21.01
CA THR A 409 -14.44 -16.81 20.37
C THR A 409 -14.71 -17.16 18.92
N ARG A 410 -14.08 -16.47 17.98
CA ARG A 410 -14.31 -16.66 16.54
C ARG A 410 -13.01 -16.89 15.78
N PRO A 411 -13.00 -17.76 14.74
CA PRO A 411 -11.83 -18.00 13.90
C PRO A 411 -11.22 -16.71 13.37
N LYS A 412 -12.01 -15.87 12.67
CA LYS A 412 -11.52 -14.63 12.04
C LYS A 412 -10.66 -13.74 12.93
N HIS A 413 -11.00 -13.62 14.22
CA HIS A 413 -10.26 -12.78 15.16
C HIS A 413 -8.90 -13.36 15.54
N HIS A 414 -8.84 -14.69 15.69
CA HIS A 414 -7.61 -15.40 16.00
C HIS A 414 -6.70 -15.47 14.79
N LEU A 415 -7.26 -15.73 13.61
CA LEU A 415 -6.53 -15.77 12.35
C LEU A 415 -5.90 -14.41 12.01
N SER A 416 -6.67 -13.32 12.10
CA SER A 416 -6.11 -11.96 11.89
C SER A 416 -4.99 -11.65 12.89
N MET A 417 -5.19 -11.98 14.18
CA MET A 417 -4.19 -11.71 15.22
C MET A 417 -2.94 -12.56 15.06
N LEU A 418 -3.08 -13.83 14.67
CA LEU A 418 -1.96 -14.73 14.38
C LEU A 418 -1.13 -14.20 13.21
N TRP A 419 -1.79 -13.76 12.13
CA TRP A 419 -1.12 -13.17 10.98
C TRP A 419 -0.35 -11.90 11.38
N PHE A 420 -0.99 -10.98 12.09
CA PHE A 420 -0.33 -9.78 12.60
C PHE A 420 0.88 -10.10 13.48
N LEU A 421 0.73 -10.99 14.45
CA LEU A 421 1.82 -11.36 15.36
C LEU A 421 2.97 -12.04 14.62
N SER A 422 2.69 -12.86 13.61
CA SER A 422 3.72 -13.50 12.79
C SER A 422 4.54 -12.48 12.01
N ASN A 423 3.89 -11.46 11.45
CA ASN A 423 4.56 -10.35 10.77
C ASN A 423 5.39 -9.47 11.72
N LEU A 424 4.84 -9.17 12.91
CA LEU A 424 5.57 -8.46 13.95
C LEU A 424 6.76 -9.30 14.45
N ASN A 425 6.61 -10.62 14.54
CA ASN A 425 7.67 -11.54 14.94
C ASN A 425 8.81 -11.53 13.91
N SER A 426 8.50 -11.64 12.62
CA SER A 426 9.49 -11.50 11.53
C SER A 426 10.30 -10.20 11.70
N LEU A 427 9.63 -9.06 11.87
CA LEU A 427 10.31 -7.77 12.12
C LEU A 427 11.19 -7.80 13.38
N ALA A 428 10.69 -8.43 14.46
CA ALA A 428 11.40 -8.52 15.74
C ALA A 428 12.64 -9.43 15.69
N GLN A 429 12.56 -10.55 14.97
CA GLN A 429 13.69 -11.48 14.80
C GLN A 429 14.79 -10.87 13.94
N ASN A 430 14.44 -9.98 13.02
CA ASN A 430 15.39 -9.20 12.21
C ASN A 430 15.98 -7.99 12.96
N GLY A 431 16.11 -8.11 14.28
CA GLY A 431 16.73 -7.10 15.12
C GLY A 431 15.94 -5.79 15.22
N TRP A 432 14.66 -5.77 14.82
CA TRP A 432 13.89 -4.54 14.65
C TRP A 432 14.61 -3.58 13.71
N PHE A 433 15.04 -4.07 12.55
CA PHE A 433 15.80 -3.33 11.54
C PHE A 433 15.32 -1.86 11.43
N GLY A 434 16.24 -0.88 11.40
CA GLY A 434 15.88 0.55 11.38
C GLY A 434 15.26 1.17 12.66
N TYR A 435 14.89 0.36 13.66
CA TYR A 435 14.33 0.83 14.93
C TYR A 435 15.43 1.28 15.91
N VAL A 436 15.62 2.59 16.03
CA VAL A 436 16.63 3.20 16.94
C VAL A 436 15.97 3.81 18.20
N ASN A 437 14.67 3.63 18.35
CA ASN A 437 13.87 4.11 19.48
C ASN A 437 14.24 3.32 20.75
N PRO A 438 14.49 3.94 21.93
CA PRO A 438 15.12 3.28 23.07
C PRO A 438 14.45 1.96 23.42
N GLU A 439 15.16 0.86 23.19
CA GLU A 439 14.77 -0.56 23.31
C GLU A 439 13.33 -0.92 22.85
N PRO A 440 13.14 -2.05 22.16
CA PRO A 440 11.81 -2.59 21.92
C PRO A 440 10.98 -2.65 23.22
N LEU A 441 9.72 -2.21 23.16
CA LEU A 441 8.77 -2.30 24.27
C LEU A 441 8.47 -3.75 24.64
N ILE A 442 8.50 -4.63 23.64
CA ILE A 442 8.36 -6.07 23.79
C ILE A 442 9.62 -6.72 23.23
N PRO A 443 10.44 -7.38 24.08
CA PRO A 443 11.61 -8.12 23.61
C PRO A 443 11.25 -9.17 22.54
N ALA A 444 12.13 -9.37 21.54
CA ALA A 444 11.86 -10.26 20.41
C ALA A 444 11.52 -11.70 20.84
N ASN A 445 12.20 -12.24 21.85
CA ASN A 445 11.89 -13.57 22.39
C ASN A 445 10.48 -13.65 23.01
N LYS A 446 9.93 -12.54 23.51
CA LYS A 446 8.54 -12.49 23.99
C LYS A 446 7.55 -12.36 22.86
N VAL A 447 7.90 -11.65 21.79
CA VAL A 447 7.07 -11.61 20.57
C VAL A 447 6.93 -13.03 20.00
N GLN A 448 8.02 -13.80 19.92
CA GLN A 448 7.99 -15.21 19.52
C GLN A 448 7.06 -16.03 20.42
N GLN A 449 7.22 -15.91 21.74
CA GLN A 449 6.39 -16.66 22.69
C GLN A 449 4.89 -16.30 22.60
N LEU A 450 4.56 -15.03 22.38
CA LEU A 450 3.18 -14.60 22.15
C LEU A 450 2.63 -15.17 20.84
N THR A 451 3.44 -15.15 19.78
CA THR A 451 3.07 -15.64 18.44
C THR A 451 2.81 -17.15 18.48
N ASP A 452 3.75 -17.94 19.04
CA ASP A 452 3.58 -19.39 19.24
C ASP A 452 2.38 -19.71 20.15
N GLY A 453 2.17 -18.89 21.18
CA GLY A 453 1.03 -19.02 22.08
C GLY A 453 -0.30 -18.77 21.36
N MET A 454 -0.37 -17.75 20.51
CA MET A 454 -1.55 -17.44 19.71
C MET A 454 -1.81 -18.54 18.68
N ALA A 455 -0.77 -19.05 18.03
CA ALA A 455 -0.89 -20.15 17.06
C ALA A 455 -1.47 -21.41 17.70
N LYS A 456 -0.89 -21.86 18.82
CA LYS A 456 -1.39 -23.00 19.60
C LYS A 456 -2.83 -22.77 20.05
N THR A 457 -3.15 -21.58 20.55
CA THR A 457 -4.51 -21.27 21.00
C THR A 457 -5.50 -21.33 19.85
N THR A 458 -5.11 -20.83 18.68
CA THR A 458 -5.93 -20.83 17.46
C THR A 458 -6.19 -22.26 16.98
N MET A 459 -5.13 -23.04 16.76
CA MET A 459 -5.25 -24.43 16.27
C MET A 459 -5.98 -25.35 17.26
N ASN A 460 -5.87 -25.11 18.56
CA ASN A 460 -6.61 -25.89 19.57
C ASN A 460 -8.08 -25.46 19.69
N ALA A 461 -8.40 -24.21 19.35
CA ALA A 461 -9.76 -23.68 19.48
C ALA A 461 -10.64 -23.98 18.26
N PHE A 462 -10.03 -24.22 17.10
CA PHE A 462 -10.74 -24.39 15.83
C PHE A 462 -10.15 -25.55 15.03
N GLU A 463 -10.88 -26.66 14.96
CA GLU A 463 -10.66 -27.66 13.93
C GLU A 463 -11.04 -27.04 12.55
N PRO A 464 -10.49 -27.54 11.42
CA PRO A 464 -10.83 -27.02 10.09
C PRO A 464 -12.34 -26.89 9.82
N SER A 465 -13.15 -27.85 10.26
CA SER A 465 -14.61 -27.79 10.14
C SER A 465 -15.27 -26.70 11.02
N ASP A 466 -14.63 -26.28 12.11
CA ASP A 466 -15.11 -25.16 12.94
C ASP A 466 -14.95 -23.83 12.19
N VAL A 467 -13.90 -23.69 11.37
CA VAL A 467 -13.70 -22.49 10.54
C VAL A 467 -14.89 -22.30 9.59
N VAL A 468 -15.34 -23.39 8.96
CA VAL A 468 -16.52 -23.36 8.07
C VAL A 468 -17.80 -23.15 8.85
N SER A 469 -18.04 -23.95 9.90
CA SER A 469 -19.34 -23.93 10.61
C SER A 469 -19.57 -22.66 11.44
N MET A 470 -18.51 -21.98 11.88
CA MET A 470 -18.59 -20.70 12.59
C MET A 470 -18.48 -19.48 11.66
N GLY A 471 -18.16 -19.71 10.39
CA GLY A 471 -17.86 -18.72 9.38
C GLY A 471 -18.35 -19.17 8.01
N SER A 472 -17.43 -19.43 7.10
CA SER A 472 -17.71 -19.95 5.75
C SER A 472 -16.45 -20.59 5.16
N THR A 473 -16.57 -21.21 3.98
CA THR A 473 -15.40 -21.73 3.26
C THR A 473 -14.41 -20.64 2.87
N ARG A 474 -14.86 -19.40 2.68
CA ARG A 474 -13.99 -18.22 2.52
C ARG A 474 -13.00 -18.05 3.68
N ASP A 475 -13.42 -18.35 4.91
CA ASP A 475 -12.55 -18.21 6.09
C ASP A 475 -11.44 -19.28 6.12
N LEU A 476 -11.55 -20.38 5.36
CA LEU A 476 -10.46 -21.34 5.18
C LEU A 476 -9.28 -20.70 4.45
N GLY A 477 -9.54 -19.83 3.47
CA GLY A 477 -8.49 -19.06 2.78
C GLY A 477 -7.71 -18.17 3.74
N LEU A 478 -8.42 -17.43 4.61
CA LEU A 478 -7.79 -16.64 5.68
C LEU A 478 -7.01 -17.54 6.66
N ALA A 479 -7.53 -18.73 6.98
CA ALA A 479 -6.88 -19.66 7.89
C ALA A 479 -5.58 -20.21 7.33
N LEU A 480 -5.59 -20.60 6.05
CA LEU A 480 -4.41 -21.06 5.32
C LEU A 480 -3.35 -19.96 5.21
N GLY A 481 -3.74 -18.72 4.87
CA GLY A 481 -2.81 -17.58 4.84
C GLY A 481 -2.18 -17.29 6.21
N ALA A 482 -2.96 -17.36 7.30
CA ALA A 482 -2.45 -17.20 8.66
C ALA A 482 -1.55 -18.38 9.08
N ALA A 483 -1.85 -19.61 8.63
CA ALA A 483 -1.00 -20.77 8.85
C ALA A 483 0.35 -20.63 8.14
N ALA A 484 0.34 -20.16 6.88
CA ALA A 484 1.54 -19.94 6.09
C ALA A 484 2.48 -18.92 6.76
N TRP A 485 1.96 -17.74 7.09
CA TRP A 485 2.72 -16.70 7.78
C TRP A 485 3.26 -17.12 9.15
N TYR A 486 2.50 -17.92 9.91
CA TYR A 486 3.00 -18.43 11.18
C TYR A 486 4.03 -19.54 10.98
N GLY A 487 3.80 -20.45 10.04
CA GLY A 487 4.66 -21.62 9.84
C GLY A 487 6.08 -21.23 9.47
N THR A 488 6.26 -20.23 8.60
CA THR A 488 7.58 -19.65 8.25
C THR A 488 8.26 -18.95 9.44
N GLN A 489 7.50 -18.64 10.49
CA GLN A 489 7.92 -17.89 11.67
C GLN A 489 7.84 -18.68 12.98
N ALA A 490 7.63 -20.00 12.88
CA ALA A 490 7.39 -20.85 14.04
C ALA A 490 8.65 -20.95 14.92
N GLY A 491 8.50 -20.89 16.24
CA GLY A 491 9.64 -20.89 17.17
C GLY A 491 10.39 -22.23 17.29
N SER A 492 9.93 -23.28 16.59
CA SER A 492 10.55 -24.62 16.58
C SER A 492 10.01 -25.46 15.42
N SER A 493 10.80 -26.43 14.96
CA SER A 493 10.38 -27.38 13.91
C SER A 493 9.16 -28.23 14.28
N ASP A 494 8.94 -28.49 15.57
CA ASP A 494 7.73 -29.18 16.05
C ASP A 494 6.47 -28.33 15.81
N LEU A 495 6.59 -27.01 15.98
CA LEU A 495 5.50 -26.07 15.77
C LEU A 495 5.22 -25.84 14.29
N GLU A 496 6.28 -25.72 13.51
CA GLU A 496 6.22 -25.69 12.04
C GLU A 496 5.50 -26.93 11.50
N SER A 497 5.91 -28.13 11.93
CA SER A 497 5.28 -29.40 11.53
C SER A 497 3.80 -29.50 11.96
N MET A 498 3.48 -29.00 13.15
CA MET A 498 2.09 -28.93 13.64
C MET A 498 1.24 -28.00 12.76
N THR A 499 1.79 -26.85 12.36
CA THR A 499 1.12 -25.90 11.48
C THR A 499 0.96 -26.44 10.07
N ALA A 500 1.98 -27.08 9.49
CA ALA A 500 1.88 -27.74 8.19
C ALA A 500 0.80 -28.85 8.18
N SER A 501 0.69 -29.61 9.29
CA SER A 501 -0.36 -30.62 9.45
C SER A 501 -1.77 -29.99 9.49
N TRP A 502 -1.91 -28.87 10.20
CA TRP A 502 -3.18 -28.14 10.26
C TRP A 502 -3.53 -27.47 8.92
N ALA A 503 -2.55 -26.91 8.21
CA ALA A 503 -2.72 -26.35 6.88
C ALA A 503 -3.18 -27.40 5.85
N ASN A 504 -2.60 -28.61 5.88
CA ASN A 504 -3.08 -29.72 5.05
C ASN A 504 -4.54 -30.08 5.35
N ALA A 505 -4.93 -30.11 6.63
CA ALA A 505 -6.31 -30.41 7.02
C ALA A 505 -7.29 -29.29 6.62
N LEU A 506 -6.87 -28.02 6.68
CA LEU A 506 -7.64 -26.89 6.13
C LEU A 506 -7.81 -27.01 4.61
N ALA A 507 -6.75 -27.37 3.88
CA ALA A 507 -6.82 -27.56 2.44
C ALA A 507 -7.66 -28.77 2.03
N ASP A 508 -7.69 -29.84 2.85
CA ASP A 508 -8.61 -30.96 2.66
C ASP A 508 -10.08 -30.51 2.82
N GLU A 509 -10.36 -29.64 3.79
CA GLU A 509 -11.69 -29.04 3.95
C GLU A 509 -12.06 -28.15 2.75
N VAL A 510 -11.11 -27.40 2.19
CA VAL A 510 -11.33 -26.67 0.93
C VAL A 510 -11.67 -27.64 -0.19
N ALA A 511 -10.85 -28.68 -0.40
CA ALA A 511 -11.06 -29.68 -1.47
C ALA A 511 -12.42 -30.39 -1.36
N ALA A 512 -12.91 -30.62 -0.13
CA ALA A 512 -14.23 -31.20 0.11
C ALA A 512 -15.40 -30.28 -0.30
N ASN A 513 -15.13 -28.99 -0.48
CA ASN A 513 -16.10 -27.97 -0.85
C ASN A 513 -15.82 -27.35 -2.24
N VAL A 514 -14.91 -27.89 -3.04
CA VAL A 514 -14.68 -27.44 -4.42
C VAL A 514 -15.47 -28.32 -5.39
N ASP A 515 -16.32 -27.68 -6.18
CA ASP A 515 -17.10 -28.30 -7.25
C ASP A 515 -16.18 -28.67 -8.43
N GLY A 516 -16.67 -29.51 -9.36
CA GLY A 516 -15.85 -30.05 -10.46
C GLY A 516 -15.39 -29.01 -11.50
N ASP A 517 -15.90 -27.79 -11.44
CA ASP A 517 -15.55 -26.63 -12.25
C ASP A 517 -14.61 -25.65 -11.51
N GLY A 518 -14.14 -26.00 -10.30
CA GLY A 518 -13.25 -25.15 -9.50
C GLY A 518 -13.98 -24.18 -8.58
N ARG A 519 -15.32 -24.11 -8.63
CA ARG A 519 -16.11 -23.26 -7.74
C ARG A 519 -16.02 -23.73 -6.28
N VAL A 520 -15.62 -22.85 -5.37
CA VAL A 520 -15.67 -23.14 -3.92
C VAL A 520 -17.10 -22.93 -3.39
N ALA A 521 -17.79 -24.01 -3.05
CA ALA A 521 -19.11 -24.02 -2.42
C ALA A 521 -19.07 -23.56 -0.95
N GLY A 522 -20.25 -23.38 -0.33
CA GLY A 522 -20.34 -22.95 1.08
C GLY A 522 -19.86 -21.52 1.34
N SER A 523 -19.84 -20.72 0.27
CA SER A 523 -19.27 -19.37 0.20
C SER A 523 -20.06 -18.33 1.01
N ALA A 524 -19.39 -17.22 1.31
CA ALA A 524 -20.03 -16.00 1.80
C ALA A 524 -20.88 -15.35 0.69
N GLN A 525 -21.48 -14.18 0.94
CA GLN A 525 -22.37 -13.49 -0.03
C GLN A 525 -21.73 -13.16 -1.40
N ASN A 526 -20.40 -13.27 -1.54
CA ASN A 526 -19.65 -12.96 -2.76
C ASN A 526 -18.71 -14.14 -3.10
N GLN A 527 -18.96 -14.79 -4.24
CA GLN A 527 -18.22 -15.92 -4.77
C GLN A 527 -16.84 -15.51 -5.28
N ALA A 528 -16.69 -14.39 -5.99
CA ALA A 528 -15.38 -13.91 -6.46
C ALA A 528 -14.40 -13.70 -5.29
N ALA A 529 -14.87 -13.07 -4.21
CA ALA A 529 -14.11 -12.93 -2.98
C ALA A 529 -13.81 -14.27 -2.29
N THR A 530 -14.71 -15.25 -2.40
CA THR A 530 -14.47 -16.60 -1.86
C THR A 530 -13.36 -17.31 -2.62
N GLN A 531 -13.39 -17.25 -3.96
CA GLN A 531 -12.31 -17.79 -4.80
C GLN A 531 -10.99 -17.10 -4.47
N GLY A 532 -10.95 -15.76 -4.48
CA GLY A 532 -9.72 -15.01 -4.23
C GLY A 532 -9.07 -15.34 -2.88
N ALA A 533 -9.87 -15.40 -1.81
CA ALA A 533 -9.37 -15.79 -0.48
C ALA A 533 -8.79 -17.21 -0.46
N VAL A 534 -9.44 -18.16 -1.13
CA VAL A 534 -9.00 -19.57 -1.19
C VAL A 534 -7.76 -19.73 -2.06
N VAL A 535 -7.72 -19.09 -3.24
CA VAL A 535 -6.54 -19.05 -4.12
C VAL A 535 -5.35 -18.54 -3.33
N GLN A 536 -5.47 -17.37 -2.69
CA GLN A 536 -4.39 -16.82 -1.87
C GLN A 536 -3.95 -17.79 -0.77
N GLY A 537 -4.91 -18.32 0.00
CA GLY A 537 -4.62 -19.22 1.11
C GLY A 537 -3.90 -20.49 0.69
N LEU A 538 -4.39 -21.19 -0.33
CA LEU A 538 -3.80 -22.43 -0.84
C LEU A 538 -2.41 -22.19 -1.42
N THR A 539 -2.26 -21.14 -2.23
CA THR A 539 -0.99 -20.78 -2.85
C THR A 539 0.05 -20.42 -1.81
N TRP A 540 -0.28 -19.58 -0.83
CA TRP A 540 0.69 -19.21 0.21
C TRP A 540 0.98 -20.35 1.19
N ALA A 541 0.01 -21.20 1.50
CA ALA A 541 0.26 -22.38 2.31
C ALA A 541 1.25 -23.35 1.65
N SER A 542 1.41 -23.29 0.32
CA SER A 542 2.41 -24.09 -0.39
C SER A 542 3.87 -23.70 -0.11
N GLU A 543 4.10 -22.55 0.53
CA GLU A 543 5.43 -22.16 1.03
C GLU A 543 5.84 -22.96 2.28
N LEU A 544 4.93 -23.72 2.90
CA LEU A 544 5.25 -24.58 4.04
C LEU A 544 5.73 -25.95 3.58
N ASP A 545 6.81 -26.43 4.20
CA ASP A 545 7.34 -27.77 3.97
C ASP A 545 6.26 -28.85 4.16
N GLY A 546 5.97 -29.60 3.10
CA GLY A 546 5.00 -30.70 3.11
C GLY A 546 3.54 -30.28 2.89
N VAL A 547 3.29 -29.04 2.46
CA VAL A 547 1.98 -28.58 1.98
C VAL A 547 2.11 -28.22 0.51
N ASP A 548 1.41 -28.91 -0.38
CA ASP A 548 1.33 -28.52 -1.80
C ASP A 548 -0.10 -28.70 -2.31
N ARG A 549 -0.72 -27.58 -2.68
CA ARG A 549 -2.11 -27.47 -3.12
C ARG A 549 -2.25 -26.50 -4.30
N THR A 550 -1.15 -26.25 -5.00
CA THR A 550 -1.09 -25.32 -6.14
C THR A 550 -2.07 -25.70 -7.25
N GLY A 551 -2.28 -27.00 -7.50
CA GLY A 551 -3.30 -27.48 -8.44
C GLY A 551 -4.73 -27.10 -8.05
N LEU A 552 -5.09 -27.26 -6.76
CA LEU A 552 -6.41 -26.85 -6.26
C LEU A 552 -6.58 -25.32 -6.28
N ALA A 553 -5.49 -24.58 -6.05
CA ALA A 553 -5.48 -23.12 -6.19
C ALA A 553 -5.71 -22.69 -7.64
N ALA A 554 -5.07 -23.36 -8.61
CA ALA A 554 -5.27 -23.11 -10.03
C ALA A 554 -6.70 -23.42 -10.49
N ASP A 555 -7.32 -24.51 -10.00
CA ASP A 555 -8.73 -24.81 -10.29
C ASP A 555 -9.66 -23.70 -9.77
N ALA A 556 -9.44 -23.24 -8.54
CA ALA A 556 -10.24 -22.15 -7.96
C ALA A 556 -10.01 -20.80 -8.67
N LEU A 557 -8.78 -20.55 -9.13
CA LEU A 557 -8.42 -19.38 -9.92
C LEU A 557 -9.13 -19.41 -11.27
N GLY A 558 -9.15 -20.54 -11.97
CA GLY A 558 -9.83 -20.68 -13.26
C GLY A 558 -11.29 -20.26 -13.18
N TYR A 559 -12.03 -20.72 -12.16
CA TYR A 559 -13.42 -20.27 -11.97
C TYR A 559 -13.53 -18.76 -11.68
N LEU A 560 -12.56 -18.16 -10.98
CA LEU A 560 -12.54 -16.70 -10.76
C LEU A 560 -12.31 -15.94 -12.06
N THR A 561 -11.33 -16.35 -12.86
CA THR A 561 -10.87 -15.61 -14.05
C THR A 561 -11.70 -15.89 -15.29
N ASP A 562 -12.29 -17.08 -15.39
CA ASP A 562 -12.94 -17.54 -16.62
C ASP A 562 -14.46 -17.48 -16.50
N ASP A 563 -15.03 -17.83 -15.33
CA ASP A 563 -16.48 -17.89 -15.12
C ASP A 563 -17.06 -16.67 -14.41
N LEU A 564 -16.28 -15.98 -13.57
CA LEU A 564 -16.73 -14.81 -12.83
C LEU A 564 -16.22 -13.48 -13.39
N TYR A 565 -15.21 -13.46 -14.25
CA TYR A 565 -14.75 -12.20 -14.82
C TYR A 565 -15.76 -11.67 -15.86
N ASP A 566 -16.30 -10.48 -15.61
CA ASP A 566 -17.20 -9.77 -16.51
C ASP A 566 -16.43 -8.63 -17.19
N ALA A 567 -15.94 -8.91 -18.39
CA ALA A 567 -15.15 -7.98 -19.17
C ALA A 567 -15.93 -6.72 -19.59
N ASP A 568 -17.25 -6.83 -19.79
CA ASP A 568 -18.10 -5.69 -20.15
C ASP A 568 -18.28 -4.75 -18.95
N ALA A 569 -18.43 -5.33 -17.75
CA ALA A 569 -18.53 -4.58 -16.49
C ALA A 569 -17.18 -4.03 -15.99
N GLY A 570 -16.06 -4.57 -16.48
CA GLY A 570 -14.73 -4.27 -15.98
C GLY A 570 -14.53 -4.68 -14.52
N THR A 571 -15.15 -5.79 -14.09
CA THR A 571 -15.05 -6.30 -12.72
C THR A 571 -15.44 -7.79 -12.69
N PHE A 572 -15.43 -8.40 -11.52
CA PHE A 572 -15.92 -9.76 -11.35
C PHE A 572 -17.42 -9.74 -10.97
N ALA A 573 -18.17 -10.75 -11.39
CA ALA A 573 -19.50 -11.01 -10.88
C ALA A 573 -19.43 -11.47 -9.42
N SER A 574 -20.29 -10.92 -8.57
CA SER A 574 -20.37 -11.37 -7.17
C SER A 574 -20.83 -12.81 -7.06
N ASN A 575 -21.73 -13.25 -7.95
CA ASN A 575 -22.08 -14.64 -8.22
C ASN A 575 -22.43 -14.76 -9.71
N ALA A 576 -22.28 -15.94 -10.31
CA ALA A 576 -22.42 -16.16 -11.75
C ALA A 576 -23.76 -15.69 -12.37
N ASP A 577 -24.84 -15.65 -11.58
CA ASP A 577 -26.19 -15.28 -12.03
C ASP A 577 -26.66 -13.92 -11.46
N ASP A 578 -25.78 -13.14 -10.83
CA ASP A 578 -26.17 -11.85 -10.24
C ASP A 578 -26.32 -10.76 -11.32
N ASP A 579 -27.39 -9.97 -11.25
CA ASP A 579 -27.52 -8.74 -12.04
C ASP A 579 -26.97 -7.51 -11.27
N VAL A 580 -26.59 -7.70 -10.00
CA VAL A 580 -26.01 -6.65 -9.15
C VAL A 580 -24.80 -7.18 -8.42
N TYR A 581 -23.61 -6.70 -8.79
CA TYR A 581 -22.35 -7.11 -8.17
C TYR A 581 -22.08 -6.22 -6.96
N ARG A 582 -21.98 -6.81 -5.76
CA ARG A 582 -21.71 -6.09 -4.52
C ARG A 582 -20.33 -6.43 -3.97
N TYR A 583 -19.54 -5.40 -3.73
CA TYR A 583 -18.20 -5.50 -3.15
C TYR A 583 -18.11 -4.74 -1.85
N THR A 584 -17.74 -5.44 -0.76
CA THR A 584 -17.18 -4.79 0.42
C THR A 584 -15.69 -4.54 0.26
N ALA A 585 -15.10 -3.68 1.11
CA ALA A 585 -13.64 -3.54 1.16
C ALA A 585 -12.94 -4.89 1.41
N ARG A 586 -13.53 -5.76 2.24
CA ARG A 586 -12.99 -7.10 2.49
C ARG A 586 -13.08 -8.00 1.25
N ASP A 587 -14.15 -7.89 0.46
CA ASP A 587 -14.29 -8.63 -0.81
C ASP A 587 -13.20 -8.22 -1.81
N VAL A 588 -12.96 -6.91 -1.95
CA VAL A 588 -11.88 -6.40 -2.82
C VAL A 588 -10.52 -6.91 -2.36
N GLY A 589 -10.23 -6.86 -1.06
CA GLY A 589 -8.98 -7.42 -0.53
C GLY A 589 -8.80 -8.90 -0.86
N ASP A 590 -9.86 -9.69 -0.83
CA ASP A 590 -9.76 -11.13 -1.14
C ASP A 590 -9.51 -11.39 -2.63
N VAL A 591 -10.16 -10.64 -3.54
CA VAL A 591 -9.87 -10.72 -4.98
C VAL A 591 -8.45 -10.27 -5.27
N THR A 592 -8.04 -9.08 -4.77
CA THR A 592 -6.68 -8.56 -4.94
C THR A 592 -5.61 -9.54 -4.43
N GLY A 593 -5.81 -10.11 -3.23
CA GLY A 593 -4.88 -11.07 -2.65
C GLY A 593 -4.79 -12.37 -3.44
N GLY A 594 -5.91 -12.86 -3.99
CA GLY A 594 -5.97 -14.04 -4.85
C GLY A 594 -5.20 -13.83 -6.16
N LEU A 595 -5.47 -12.73 -6.87
CA LEU A 595 -4.78 -12.39 -8.12
C LEU A 595 -3.27 -12.17 -7.89
N ASN A 596 -2.90 -11.44 -6.83
CA ASN A 596 -1.50 -11.24 -6.48
C ASN A 596 -0.76 -12.55 -6.19
N ALA A 597 -1.37 -13.47 -5.44
CA ALA A 597 -0.76 -14.76 -5.13
C ALA A 597 -0.65 -15.65 -6.37
N ALA A 598 -1.67 -15.63 -7.24
CA ALA A 598 -1.66 -16.36 -8.50
C ALA A 598 -0.52 -15.87 -9.41
N ASP A 599 -0.39 -14.57 -9.60
CA ASP A 599 0.71 -13.98 -10.37
C ASP A 599 2.09 -14.30 -9.74
N ALA A 600 2.25 -14.06 -8.43
CA ALA A 600 3.55 -14.18 -7.77
C ALA A 600 4.07 -15.62 -7.56
N VAL A 601 3.20 -16.63 -7.56
CA VAL A 601 3.58 -18.02 -7.23
C VAL A 601 3.12 -19.03 -8.29
N LEU A 602 1.98 -18.81 -8.92
CA LEU A 602 1.47 -19.70 -9.97
C LEU A 602 1.87 -19.24 -11.39
N ASP A 603 2.53 -18.07 -11.53
CA ASP A 603 2.91 -17.47 -12.81
C ASP A 603 1.70 -17.23 -13.73
N ALA A 604 0.58 -16.84 -13.13
CA ALA A 604 -0.68 -16.61 -13.82
C ALA A 604 -0.75 -15.18 -14.39
N ASP A 605 -1.08 -15.05 -15.67
CA ASP A 605 -1.27 -13.76 -16.33
C ASP A 605 -2.63 -13.16 -15.97
N VAL A 606 -2.66 -12.35 -14.91
CA VAL A 606 -3.87 -11.71 -14.37
C VAL A 606 -3.78 -10.18 -14.34
N GLY A 607 -2.76 -9.61 -14.96
CA GLY A 607 -2.45 -8.18 -14.86
C GLY A 607 -3.55 -7.28 -15.43
N GLU A 608 -4.06 -7.63 -16.62
CA GLU A 608 -5.16 -6.92 -17.27
C GLU A 608 -6.46 -7.01 -16.45
N GLN A 609 -6.78 -8.19 -15.94
CA GLN A 609 -7.97 -8.40 -15.11
C GLN A 609 -7.89 -7.61 -13.80
N TYR A 610 -6.72 -7.54 -13.18
CA TYR A 610 -6.52 -6.70 -11.99
C TYR A 610 -6.67 -5.22 -12.31
N ALA A 611 -6.09 -4.74 -13.41
CA ALA A 611 -6.20 -3.33 -13.80
C ALA A 611 -7.65 -2.91 -14.03
N SER A 612 -8.37 -3.72 -14.81
CA SER A 612 -9.79 -3.55 -15.09
C SER A 612 -10.62 -3.58 -13.79
N PHE A 613 -10.43 -4.61 -12.95
CA PHE A 613 -11.11 -4.72 -11.66
C PHE A 613 -10.85 -3.52 -10.75
N PHE A 614 -9.60 -3.04 -10.71
CA PHE A 614 -9.21 -1.92 -9.87
C PHE A 614 -9.89 -0.63 -10.33
N ASP A 615 -9.79 -0.31 -11.61
CA ASP A 615 -10.39 0.90 -12.15
C ASP A 615 -11.92 0.87 -12.09
N GLY A 616 -12.53 -0.26 -12.46
CA GLY A 616 -13.97 -0.47 -12.40
C GLY A 616 -14.52 -0.41 -10.97
N THR A 617 -13.89 -1.10 -10.02
CA THR A 617 -14.46 -1.29 -8.68
C THR A 617 -14.01 -0.21 -7.69
N LEU A 618 -12.73 0.17 -7.71
CA LEU A 618 -12.17 1.13 -6.75
C LEU A 618 -12.33 2.58 -7.20
N ASN A 619 -12.05 2.87 -8.47
CA ASN A 619 -12.11 4.22 -9.02
C ASN A 619 -13.54 4.56 -9.49
N ARG A 620 -14.05 3.91 -10.55
CA ARG A 620 -15.41 4.12 -11.08
C ARG A 620 -16.48 3.82 -10.04
N GLY A 621 -16.34 2.68 -9.36
CA GLY A 621 -17.22 2.23 -8.28
C GLY A 621 -17.18 3.08 -7.02
N ARG A 622 -16.14 3.91 -6.87
CA ARG A 622 -15.88 4.74 -5.68
C ARG A 622 -15.79 3.91 -4.40
N LEU A 623 -15.23 2.71 -4.45
CA LEU A 623 -14.85 2.03 -3.21
C LEU A 623 -13.82 2.91 -2.50
N GLN A 624 -12.80 3.41 -3.20
CA GLN A 624 -12.02 4.53 -2.71
C GLN A 624 -12.83 5.81 -2.89
N ARG A 625 -13.12 6.50 -1.79
CA ARG A 625 -14.06 7.65 -1.84
C ARG A 625 -13.43 8.96 -2.33
N ALA A 626 -12.12 9.08 -2.17
CA ALA A 626 -11.36 10.28 -2.49
C ALA A 626 -9.88 9.95 -2.67
N GLU A 627 -9.19 10.75 -3.47
CA GLU A 627 -7.74 10.67 -3.70
C GLU A 627 -7.01 11.86 -3.06
N ARG A 628 -5.67 11.87 -3.07
CA ARG A 628 -4.88 13.03 -2.63
C ARG A 628 -4.02 13.54 -3.79
N PRO A 629 -3.54 14.80 -3.74
CA PRO A 629 -2.80 15.38 -4.86
C PRO A 629 -1.65 14.51 -5.43
N PRO A 630 -0.85 13.79 -4.62
CA PRO A 630 0.24 12.97 -5.14
C PRO A 630 -0.17 11.76 -6.02
N SER A 631 -1.38 11.21 -5.85
CA SER A 631 -1.88 10.13 -6.71
C SER A 631 -2.82 10.62 -7.81
N ARG A 632 -3.17 11.90 -7.81
CA ARG A 632 -4.29 12.40 -8.59
C ARG A 632 -3.87 12.70 -10.01
N ASN A 633 -4.37 11.91 -10.96
CA ASN A 633 -4.41 12.27 -12.37
C ASN A 633 -5.76 12.93 -12.70
N ALA A 634 -5.76 14.24 -12.96
CA ALA A 634 -6.99 14.97 -13.27
C ALA A 634 -7.62 14.57 -14.62
N ASN A 635 -6.84 13.90 -15.48
CA ASN A 635 -7.26 13.38 -16.78
C ASN A 635 -7.51 11.86 -16.70
N ALA A 636 -7.53 11.23 -15.53
CA ALA A 636 -7.99 9.85 -15.48
C ALA A 636 -9.49 9.80 -15.77
N GLU A 637 -9.93 8.83 -16.58
CA GLU A 637 -11.34 8.62 -16.93
C GLU A 637 -12.22 8.56 -15.67
N HIS A 638 -11.70 7.95 -14.60
CA HIS A 638 -12.38 7.75 -13.33
C HIS A 638 -11.74 8.52 -12.17
N ALA A 639 -11.23 9.73 -12.43
CA ALA A 639 -10.62 10.59 -11.41
C ALA A 639 -11.53 10.83 -10.19
N LEU A 640 -11.00 10.60 -9.00
CA LEU A 640 -11.73 10.75 -7.74
C LEU A 640 -11.74 12.22 -7.26
N PRO A 641 -12.69 12.60 -6.39
CA PRO A 641 -12.64 13.92 -5.78
C PRO A 641 -11.47 14.01 -4.78
N LEU A 642 -10.89 15.21 -4.67
CA LEU A 642 -10.04 15.55 -3.51
C LEU A 642 -10.87 15.56 -2.22
N PRO A 643 -10.26 15.36 -1.04
CA PRO A 643 -10.99 15.16 0.22
C PRO A 643 -12.00 16.28 0.56
N PRO A 644 -11.68 17.59 0.40
CA PRO A 644 -12.65 18.67 0.63
C PRO A 644 -13.86 18.66 -0.31
N LYS A 645 -13.76 17.97 -1.45
CA LYS A 645 -14.81 17.88 -2.48
C LYS A 645 -15.50 16.51 -2.50
N ALA A 646 -15.15 15.62 -1.58
CA ALA A 646 -15.67 14.25 -1.51
C ALA A 646 -17.07 14.15 -0.86
N GLY A 647 -17.81 15.25 -0.75
CA GLY A 647 -19.14 15.31 -0.12
C GLY A 647 -19.11 15.65 1.38
N GLY A 648 -20.27 16.03 1.93
CA GLY A 648 -20.39 16.57 3.28
C GLY A 648 -20.02 18.06 3.40
N GLU A 649 -20.22 18.66 4.58
CA GLU A 649 -19.99 20.09 4.82
C GLU A 649 -18.51 20.49 4.63
N PHE A 650 -17.58 19.64 5.10
CA PHE A 650 -16.14 19.90 5.06
C PHE A 650 -15.34 18.88 4.23
N GLY A 651 -16.03 17.97 3.55
CA GLY A 651 -15.40 16.86 2.83
C GLY A 651 -15.30 15.55 3.63
N GLN A 652 -14.66 14.57 3.02
CA GLN A 652 -14.45 13.22 3.58
C GLN A 652 -12.99 12.80 3.43
N ALA A 653 -12.50 11.94 4.33
CA ALA A 653 -11.15 11.40 4.24
C ALA A 653 -10.96 10.45 3.05
N ALA A 654 -9.74 10.37 2.50
CA ALA A 654 -9.36 9.40 1.47
C ALA A 654 -9.21 7.99 2.07
N VAL A 655 -10.33 7.29 2.23
CA VAL A 655 -10.43 5.91 2.75
C VAL A 655 -11.53 5.14 2.03
N TYR A 656 -11.57 3.82 2.14
CA TYR A 656 -12.63 3.05 1.49
C TYR A 656 -14.02 3.31 2.09
N ASN A 657 -15.04 3.33 1.23
CA ASN A 657 -16.41 2.99 1.58
C ASN A 657 -16.49 1.52 2.00
N GLN A 658 -17.47 1.17 2.83
CA GLN A 658 -17.61 -0.20 3.27
C GLN A 658 -18.11 -1.10 2.14
N ALA A 659 -19.02 -0.60 1.31
CA ALA A 659 -19.53 -1.37 0.19
C ALA A 659 -19.95 -0.52 -1.01
N VAL A 660 -19.74 -1.06 -2.19
CA VAL A 660 -20.21 -0.53 -3.48
C VAL A 660 -21.00 -1.62 -4.21
N ALA A 661 -21.84 -1.20 -5.15
CA ALA A 661 -22.60 -2.11 -5.98
C ALA A 661 -22.66 -1.63 -7.44
N TYR A 662 -22.51 -2.55 -8.38
CA TYR A 662 -22.67 -2.34 -9.81
C TYR A 662 -23.95 -3.02 -10.29
N ASP A 663 -24.83 -2.30 -10.97
CA ASP A 663 -26.04 -2.83 -11.61
C ASP A 663 -25.76 -3.06 -13.10
N THR A 664 -25.73 -4.33 -13.54
CA THR A 664 -25.35 -4.71 -14.90
C THR A 664 -26.40 -4.28 -15.93
N GLY A 665 -27.67 -4.18 -15.53
CA GLY A 665 -28.76 -3.74 -16.40
C GLY A 665 -28.75 -2.23 -16.65
N ALA A 666 -28.26 -1.46 -15.67
CA ALA A 666 -28.14 0.00 -15.76
C ALA A 666 -26.76 0.49 -16.20
N ASP A 667 -25.71 -0.34 -16.10
CA ASP A 667 -24.29 0.04 -16.21
C ASP A 667 -23.93 1.18 -15.23
N GLU A 668 -24.46 1.08 -14.00
CA GLU A 668 -24.30 2.11 -12.96
C GLU A 668 -23.69 1.56 -11.68
N TRP A 669 -22.68 2.27 -11.17
CA TRP A 669 -22.13 2.06 -9.85
C TRP A 669 -22.83 2.91 -8.78
N SER A 670 -22.94 2.37 -7.58
CA SER A 670 -23.47 3.08 -6.41
C SER A 670 -22.69 2.75 -5.13
N VAL A 671 -22.57 3.73 -4.23
CA VAL A 671 -22.05 3.50 -2.87
C VAL A 671 -23.17 2.92 -2.03
N ALA A 672 -23.03 1.66 -1.63
CA ALA A 672 -24.08 0.90 -0.97
C ALA A 672 -23.93 0.84 0.56
N ASP A 673 -22.76 1.19 1.10
CA ASP A 673 -22.51 1.48 2.50
C ASP A 673 -21.31 2.44 2.60
N ASP A 674 -21.54 3.67 3.05
CA ASP A 674 -20.55 4.75 3.09
C ASP A 674 -19.73 4.78 4.41
N ARG A 675 -20.07 3.92 5.38
CA ARG A 675 -19.34 3.78 6.63
C ARG A 675 -17.91 3.30 6.38
N PHE A 676 -17.02 3.56 7.33
CA PHE A 676 -15.69 2.97 7.35
C PHE A 676 -15.67 1.81 8.34
N VAL A 677 -15.45 0.58 7.88
CA VAL A 677 -15.19 -0.59 8.75
C VAL A 677 -13.70 -0.85 8.77
N THR A 678 -13.09 -0.66 9.94
CA THR A 678 -11.63 -0.66 10.10
C THR A 678 -10.99 -1.99 9.72
N ALA A 679 -11.58 -3.13 10.13
CA ALA A 679 -10.97 -4.43 9.83
C ALA A 679 -10.92 -4.70 8.33
N ASP A 680 -12.00 -4.39 7.61
CA ASP A 680 -12.18 -4.70 6.19
C ASP A 680 -11.31 -3.76 5.34
N ALA A 681 -11.35 -2.46 5.64
CA ALA A 681 -10.56 -1.47 4.92
C ALA A 681 -9.05 -1.68 5.09
N LEU A 682 -8.60 -2.01 6.31
CA LEU A 682 -7.17 -2.23 6.54
C LEU A 682 -6.72 -3.60 6.04
N TYR A 683 -7.61 -4.59 5.97
CA TYR A 683 -7.31 -5.83 5.26
C TYR A 683 -7.08 -5.58 3.77
N ALA A 684 -8.01 -4.89 3.10
CA ALA A 684 -7.89 -4.55 1.67
C ALA A 684 -6.61 -3.79 1.37
N ALA A 685 -6.34 -2.74 2.16
CA ALA A 685 -5.11 -1.98 2.05
C ALA A 685 -3.87 -2.88 2.21
N ASN A 686 -3.86 -3.87 3.13
CA ASN A 686 -2.74 -4.82 3.28
C ASN A 686 -2.49 -5.64 2.01
N GLN A 687 -3.54 -6.01 1.28
CA GLN A 687 -3.39 -6.72 0.02
C GLN A 687 -2.84 -5.80 -1.08
N GLU A 688 -3.33 -4.55 -1.14
CA GLU A 688 -2.88 -3.57 -2.12
C GLU A 688 -1.39 -3.20 -2.02
N ILE A 689 -0.82 -3.09 -0.82
CA ILE A 689 0.62 -2.80 -0.71
C ILE A 689 1.51 -3.98 -1.15
N TRP A 690 0.97 -5.20 -1.14
CA TRP A 690 1.72 -6.38 -1.56
C TRP A 690 1.69 -6.59 -3.07
N ILE A 691 0.64 -6.10 -3.76
CA ILE A 691 0.57 -6.11 -5.23
C ILE A 691 1.11 -4.81 -5.85
N SER A 692 1.26 -3.74 -5.07
CA SER A 692 1.62 -2.42 -5.59
C SER A 692 3.05 -2.33 -6.11
N HIS A 693 3.28 -1.46 -7.10
CA HIS A 693 4.59 -1.10 -7.62
C HIS A 693 4.83 0.40 -7.42
N TRP A 694 6.03 0.76 -6.99
CA TRP A 694 6.54 2.14 -7.00
C TRP A 694 8.00 2.10 -7.47
N ASN A 695 8.31 2.85 -8.53
CA ASN A 695 9.65 2.95 -9.12
C ASN A 695 10.28 1.59 -9.52
N GLY A 696 9.47 0.68 -10.09
CA GLY A 696 9.95 -0.58 -10.67
C GLY A 696 10.17 -1.75 -9.70
N ASP A 697 10.23 -1.53 -8.38
CA ASP A 697 10.13 -2.60 -7.39
C ASP A 697 9.95 -2.04 -5.97
N PHE A 698 8.72 -2.08 -5.45
CA PHE A 698 8.43 -1.87 -4.04
C PHE A 698 7.77 -3.14 -3.52
N TYR A 699 8.23 -3.64 -2.36
CA TYR A 699 7.78 -4.91 -1.77
C TYR A 699 8.25 -6.19 -2.47
N ALA A 700 9.57 -6.36 -2.59
CA ALA A 700 10.20 -7.62 -2.98
C ALA A 700 9.58 -8.82 -2.21
N GLY A 701 9.06 -9.80 -2.96
CA GLY A 701 8.35 -10.96 -2.43
C GLY A 701 6.83 -10.84 -2.34
N ARG A 702 6.21 -9.69 -2.66
CA ARG A 702 4.76 -9.51 -2.93
C ARG A 702 3.80 -10.09 -1.89
N GLY A 703 4.17 -9.98 -0.61
CA GLY A 703 3.40 -10.51 0.52
C GLY A 703 3.47 -12.03 0.71
N VAL A 704 4.24 -12.76 -0.11
CA VAL A 704 4.41 -14.21 0.00
C VAL A 704 5.14 -14.55 1.31
N PRO A 705 4.59 -15.45 2.14
CA PRO A 705 5.23 -15.90 3.39
C PRO A 705 6.63 -16.45 3.14
N GLY A 706 7.58 -16.18 4.05
CA GLY A 706 8.97 -16.62 3.89
C GLY A 706 9.81 -15.80 2.90
N ARG A 707 9.20 -15.12 1.92
CA ARG A 707 9.92 -14.35 0.88
C ARG A 707 10.02 -12.86 1.15
N THR A 708 9.13 -12.33 1.99
CA THR A 708 9.06 -10.90 2.39
C THR A 708 9.62 -10.64 3.78
N GLU A 709 10.37 -11.61 4.31
CA GLU A 709 10.75 -11.69 5.70
C GLU A 709 12.22 -11.37 5.96
N GLU A 710 13.08 -11.32 4.94
CA GLU A 710 14.48 -10.89 5.09
C GLU A 710 14.62 -9.40 4.72
N PRO A 711 15.26 -8.56 5.54
CA PRO A 711 15.57 -7.19 5.14
C PRO A 711 16.58 -7.20 3.98
N PRO A 712 16.55 -6.20 3.08
CA PRO A 712 17.50 -6.07 1.98
C PRO A 712 18.97 -5.97 2.43
#